data_AF-A0A7V1ZTI1-F1
#
_entry.id   AF-A0A7V1ZTI1-F1
#
_cell.length_a   1.000
_cell.length_b   1.000
_cell.length_c   1.000
_cell.angle_alpha   90.00
_cell.angle_beta   90.00
_cell.angle_gamma   90.00
#
_symmetry.space_group_name_H-M   'P 1'
#
loop_
_entity.id
_entity.type
_entity.pdbx_description
1 polymer ?
#
loop_
_entity_poly.entity_id
_entity_poly.type
_entity_poly.pdbx_seq_one_letter_code
_entity_poly.pdbx_strand_id
1 'polypeptide(L)'
;MKQAKLLSIFTIFTLFAFAWLVPVQAEGSGDYESAAVKDVDITIGPETIKMESEIEWIPYTDFISELAAENETEGDLRDILYYKHPALGDAGNDTLVRLYEGYDGVSPLSLIYINGSEDNGLNWTICCWAELTGGVYPSIEYWGHNSHFFGTFVPPATFYGGGVFLLINIPDPMQPSTWDIGFAGTYPLGWRDMRMADIGADDGQQSWNWGLISSVISRDFLPDDLIDVPVIYGWDDFTGSGYLSFYDNEYNNCKTTSATIDNVTGKTYAVYDRYNSDDDQYQLLVRQDFFANWEAGTDGVIKSFLDTDMHIRYPVMAADNQQVLLVAAVYHDTLPNDYDIVCWYTNTGDVDSLDNISVIAGSSDPENYPDLEHVSGLTYVCSYIQNNTLYARRTNDGGITWSAPEQVSDPAEIVTEEYRSADIGDGGDHIAYQYTTAKAEDTEIIYKDLASIDSDGDGITFYVDNCPNAANSAQTNSDGDIYGDACDNCPNDDNPSQEDQDSDGIGDACDICPEDPLNDEDSDGYCAGEDNCPVDNNPGQEDNDSDGIGNVCDNCPDDSNPEQLDADGDAIGDVCDECTDTDGDGYGNPGYAANTCPVDNCPGSYNPDQTDSNGNGVGDACDFCGNVNGDDAVNVSDAVQIINYVFIGGQAPSPYEAGDTNCDTTVNISDAVWIINFIFVGGNVPCDIDGDGIPDC
;
A
#
# COMPACT_ATOMS: atom_id res chain seq x y z
N MET A 1 -70.88 37.93 -12.58
CA MET A 1 -71.07 39.40 -12.49
C MET A 1 -69.74 39.98 -12.04
N LYS A 2 -69.04 40.78 -12.85
CA LYS A 2 -69.16 42.26 -12.95
C LYS A 2 -68.81 43.03 -11.65
N GLN A 3 -67.61 43.64 -11.68
CA GLN A 3 -67.26 44.97 -11.13
C GLN A 3 -67.23 45.17 -9.59
N ALA A 4 -66.39 46.06 -9.02
CA ALA A 4 -65.15 46.73 -9.49
C ALA A 4 -64.53 47.64 -8.39
N LYS A 5 -63.23 47.99 -8.53
CA LYS A 5 -62.55 49.21 -7.98
C LYS A 5 -62.34 49.24 -6.44
N LEU A 6 -61.48 50.09 -5.83
CA LEU A 6 -60.81 51.34 -6.29
C LEU A 6 -59.48 51.64 -5.52
N LEU A 7 -58.46 52.22 -6.21
CA LEU A 7 -57.30 53.06 -5.75
C LEU A 7 -56.38 52.58 -4.57
N SER A 8 -55.03 52.60 -4.59
CA SER A 8 -53.99 53.61 -4.98
C SER A 8 -53.71 54.68 -3.89
N ILE A 9 -52.53 55.33 -3.75
CA ILE A 9 -51.23 55.40 -4.49
C ILE A 9 -50.15 56.02 -3.56
N PHE A 10 -48.83 55.79 -3.78
CA PHE A 10 -47.71 56.79 -3.80
C PHE A 10 -46.30 56.12 -3.85
N THR A 11 -45.23 56.68 -4.46
CA THR A 11 -45.03 57.00 -5.91
C THR A 11 -43.59 57.49 -6.23
N ILE A 12 -42.86 56.76 -7.11
CA ILE A 12 -41.92 57.21 -8.20
C ILE A 12 -40.63 57.97 -7.71
N PHE A 13 -39.41 57.96 -8.30
CA PHE A 13 -38.84 57.98 -9.67
C PHE A 13 -37.71 56.92 -9.83
N THR A 14 -37.47 56.20 -10.95
CA THR A 14 -37.22 56.58 -12.39
C THR A 14 -35.95 57.43 -12.59
N LEU A 15 -35.21 57.43 -13.71
CA LEU A 15 -35.41 57.18 -15.16
C LEU A 15 -34.33 56.15 -15.68
N PHE A 16 -34.14 55.67 -16.93
CA PHE A 16 -34.77 55.64 -18.28
C PHE A 16 -33.98 54.61 -19.17
N ALA A 17 -34.29 54.24 -20.44
CA ALA A 17 -35.54 54.07 -21.21
C ALA A 17 -35.26 53.74 -22.71
N PHE A 18 -36.01 52.79 -23.31
CA PHE A 18 -36.27 52.62 -24.78
C PHE A 18 -35.07 52.15 -25.67
N ALA A 19 -35.22 51.57 -26.88
CA ALA A 19 -36.27 50.82 -27.63
C ALA A 19 -35.66 50.40 -29.01
N TRP A 20 -36.21 49.59 -29.94
CA TRP A 20 -37.50 48.86 -30.12
C TRP A 20 -37.37 47.86 -31.30
N LEU A 21 -38.07 46.70 -31.30
CA LEU A 21 -38.92 46.20 -32.41
C LEU A 21 -39.66 44.88 -32.08
N VAL A 22 -40.86 44.72 -32.65
CA VAL A 22 -41.99 43.80 -32.33
C VAL A 22 -42.92 43.79 -33.58
N PRO A 23 -43.84 42.83 -33.89
CA PRO A 23 -44.27 41.57 -33.22
C PRO A 23 -44.22 40.30 -34.13
N VAL A 24 -44.73 39.15 -33.63
CA VAL A 24 -45.89 38.42 -34.20
C VAL A 24 -46.60 37.64 -33.06
N GLN A 25 -47.85 37.21 -33.25
CA GLN A 25 -48.76 36.68 -32.23
C GLN A 25 -49.52 35.45 -32.76
N ALA A 26 -49.69 34.41 -31.94
CA ALA A 26 -50.60 33.29 -32.21
C ALA A 26 -51.15 32.68 -30.89
N GLU A 27 -52.43 32.31 -30.89
CA GLU A 27 -53.07 31.44 -29.90
C GLU A 27 -53.73 30.28 -30.65
N GLY A 28 -53.78 29.09 -30.05
CA GLY A 28 -54.77 28.05 -30.40
C GLY A 28 -54.24 26.72 -30.93
N SER A 29 -54.41 25.68 -30.11
CA SER A 29 -54.64 24.26 -30.47
C SER A 29 -53.82 23.64 -31.61
N GLY A 30 -52.84 22.83 -31.24
CA GLY A 30 -52.42 21.64 -31.99
C GLY A 30 -52.27 20.49 -30.99
N ASP A 31 -52.77 19.31 -31.34
CA ASP A 31 -52.64 18.11 -30.52
C ASP A 31 -51.20 17.58 -30.58
N TYR A 32 -50.63 17.24 -29.43
CA TYR A 32 -49.48 16.34 -29.38
C TYR A 32 -50.01 14.90 -29.39
N GLU A 33 -50.46 14.46 -30.57
CA GLU A 33 -50.55 13.02 -30.85
C GLU A 33 -49.15 12.41 -30.75
N SER A 34 -49.10 11.18 -30.26
CA SER A 34 -47.90 10.33 -30.07
C SER A 34 -46.73 10.66 -31.02
N ALA A 35 -45.64 11.19 -30.46
CA ALA A 35 -44.33 10.93 -31.01
C ALA A 35 -44.04 9.44 -30.74
N ALA A 36 -44.10 8.61 -31.78
CA ALA A 36 -43.64 7.24 -31.69
C ALA A 36 -42.13 7.20 -31.43
N VAL A 37 -41.64 6.06 -30.92
CA VAL A 37 -40.20 5.73 -30.86
C VAL A 37 -39.56 6.10 -32.20
N LYS A 38 -38.43 6.80 -32.14
CA LYS A 38 -37.85 7.45 -33.31
C LYS A 38 -36.72 6.57 -33.85
N ASP A 39 -37.06 5.73 -34.83
CA ASP A 39 -36.18 4.70 -35.39
C ASP A 39 -34.74 5.19 -35.61
N VAL A 40 -33.76 4.45 -35.07
CA VAL A 40 -32.35 4.69 -35.38
C VAL A 40 -32.03 4.04 -36.72
N ASP A 41 -32.00 4.86 -37.77
CA ASP A 41 -31.68 4.49 -39.16
C ASP A 41 -30.15 4.33 -39.34
N ILE A 42 -29.59 3.17 -38.96
CA ILE A 42 -28.16 2.90 -39.13
C ILE A 42 -27.86 2.51 -40.58
N THR A 43 -26.92 3.22 -41.22
CA THR A 43 -26.60 3.03 -42.64
C THR A 43 -25.22 2.40 -42.80
N ILE A 44 -25.19 1.11 -43.14
CA ILE A 44 -23.96 0.36 -43.42
C ILE A 44 -23.89 0.12 -44.94
N GLY A 45 -23.05 0.90 -45.62
CA GLY A 45 -22.98 0.89 -47.08
C GLY A 45 -24.28 1.43 -47.73
N PRO A 46 -24.88 0.72 -48.70
CA PRO A 46 -26.07 1.19 -49.42
C PRO A 46 -27.41 0.81 -48.74
N GLU A 47 -27.38 0.09 -47.61
CA GLU A 47 -28.57 -0.36 -46.90
C GLU A 47 -28.71 0.34 -45.54
N THR A 48 -29.93 0.77 -45.23
CA THR A 48 -30.30 1.40 -43.96
C THR A 48 -31.14 0.41 -43.17
N ILE A 49 -30.71 0.11 -41.95
CA ILE A 49 -31.35 -0.83 -41.04
C ILE A 49 -32.10 -0.01 -40.00
N LYS A 50 -33.41 -0.29 -39.87
CA LYS A 50 -34.23 0.23 -38.78
C LYS A 50 -34.09 -0.65 -37.56
N MET A 51 -33.58 -0.08 -36.47
CA MET A 51 -33.61 -0.73 -35.16
C MET A 51 -34.86 -0.25 -34.41
N GLU A 52 -35.86 -1.11 -34.35
CA GLU A 52 -37.05 -0.99 -33.50
C GLU A 52 -36.83 -1.90 -32.27
N SER A 53 -36.72 -1.33 -31.07
CA SER A 53 -36.46 -2.07 -29.83
C SER A 53 -37.76 -2.41 -29.08
N GLU A 54 -38.40 -3.52 -29.44
CA GLU A 54 -39.35 -4.21 -28.54
C GLU A 54 -38.54 -4.95 -27.45
N ILE A 55 -38.20 -4.23 -26.37
CA ILE A 55 -37.62 -4.80 -25.15
C ILE A 55 -38.78 -5.14 -24.21
N GLU A 56 -39.29 -6.36 -24.32
CA GLU A 56 -40.40 -6.84 -23.50
C GLU A 56 -39.87 -7.25 -22.11
N TRP A 57 -40.23 -6.51 -21.04
CA TRP A 57 -40.30 -7.11 -19.71
C TRP A 57 -41.29 -8.28 -19.80
N ILE A 58 -40.79 -9.51 -19.76
CA ILE A 58 -41.62 -10.72 -19.71
C ILE A 58 -41.70 -11.16 -18.23
N PRO A 59 -42.69 -10.69 -17.44
CA PRO A 59 -42.96 -11.22 -16.11
C PRO A 59 -43.46 -12.65 -16.26
N TYR A 60 -42.55 -13.62 -16.21
CA TYR A 60 -42.84 -15.02 -16.45
C TYR A 60 -43.43 -15.63 -15.16
N THR A 61 -44.69 -15.27 -14.87
CA THR A 61 -45.39 -15.60 -13.61
C THR A 61 -45.39 -17.09 -13.30
N ASP A 62 -45.37 -17.94 -14.32
CA ASP A 62 -45.34 -19.40 -14.15
C ASP A 62 -43.98 -19.87 -13.58
N PHE A 63 -42.87 -19.25 -13.98
CA PHE A 63 -41.48 -19.58 -13.58
C PHE A 63 -41.21 -19.15 -12.13
N ILE A 64 -41.56 -17.91 -11.78
CA ILE A 64 -41.50 -17.45 -10.38
C ILE A 64 -42.42 -18.31 -9.48
N SER A 65 -43.57 -18.79 -9.99
CA SER A 65 -44.46 -19.67 -9.22
C SER A 65 -43.97 -21.11 -9.05
N GLU A 66 -43.08 -21.60 -9.92
CA GLU A 66 -42.41 -22.90 -9.75
C GLU A 66 -41.18 -22.73 -8.83
N LEU A 67 -40.33 -21.72 -9.05
CA LEU A 67 -39.16 -21.43 -8.20
C LEU A 67 -39.54 -21.22 -6.72
N ALA A 68 -40.55 -20.38 -6.45
CA ALA A 68 -40.98 -20.11 -5.07
C ALA A 68 -41.63 -21.33 -4.38
N ALA A 69 -42.05 -22.34 -5.14
CA ALA A 69 -42.72 -23.53 -4.60
C ALA A 69 -41.75 -24.62 -4.12
N GLU A 70 -40.52 -24.66 -4.61
CA GLU A 70 -39.50 -25.63 -4.15
C GLU A 70 -38.83 -25.15 -2.84
N ASN A 71 -38.66 -23.83 -2.68
CA ASN A 71 -37.95 -23.21 -1.55
C ASN A 71 -38.62 -23.38 -0.17
N GLU A 72 -39.92 -23.70 -0.09
CA GLU A 72 -40.58 -24.03 1.20
C GLU A 72 -40.13 -25.39 1.78
N THR A 73 -39.45 -26.25 1.01
CA THR A 73 -39.24 -27.67 1.41
C THR A 73 -37.78 -28.09 1.56
N GLU A 74 -36.86 -27.53 0.79
CA GLU A 74 -35.43 -27.89 0.80
C GLU A 74 -34.53 -26.68 1.08
N GLY A 75 -34.53 -26.25 2.34
CA GLY A 75 -33.51 -25.32 2.82
C GLY A 75 -32.13 -25.99 2.87
N ASP A 76 -31.18 -25.41 2.14
CA ASP A 76 -29.73 -25.53 2.37
C ASP A 76 -29.15 -26.97 2.34
N LEU A 77 -29.57 -27.79 1.35
CA LEU A 77 -29.18 -29.21 1.22
C LEU A 77 -28.95 -29.73 -0.22
N ARG A 78 -28.53 -28.87 -1.16
CA ARG A 78 -27.79 -29.36 -2.35
C ARG A 78 -26.30 -29.38 -2.02
N ASP A 79 -25.61 -30.49 -2.27
CA ASP A 79 -24.16 -30.61 -2.12
C ASP A 79 -23.45 -29.81 -3.26
N ILE A 80 -23.46 -28.47 -3.16
CA ILE A 80 -22.80 -27.58 -4.11
C ILE A 80 -21.31 -27.55 -3.77
N LEU A 81 -20.47 -28.02 -4.68
CA LEU A 81 -19.03 -28.23 -4.43
C LEU A 81 -18.18 -27.00 -4.80
N TYR A 82 -18.73 -26.10 -5.62
CA TYR A 82 -18.02 -24.92 -6.11
C TYR A 82 -18.97 -23.72 -6.14
N TYR A 83 -18.69 -22.72 -5.31
CA TYR A 83 -19.23 -21.38 -5.45
C TYR A 83 -18.25 -20.49 -6.21
N LYS A 84 -18.76 -19.60 -7.06
CA LYS A 84 -17.98 -18.72 -7.93
C LYS A 84 -18.60 -17.35 -8.07
N HIS A 85 -17.77 -16.38 -8.45
CA HIS A 85 -18.21 -15.04 -8.87
C HIS A 85 -19.22 -14.41 -7.88
N PRO A 86 -18.83 -14.16 -6.62
CA PRO A 86 -19.64 -13.32 -5.74
C PRO A 86 -19.96 -11.97 -6.42
N ALA A 87 -21.13 -11.44 -6.13
CA ALA A 87 -21.37 -10.00 -6.18
C ALA A 87 -22.10 -9.57 -4.91
N LEU A 88 -21.78 -8.39 -4.36
CA LEU A 88 -22.26 -7.91 -3.07
C LEU A 88 -22.83 -6.49 -3.21
N GLY A 89 -24.07 -6.29 -2.75
CA GLY A 89 -24.67 -4.97 -2.61
C GLY A 89 -24.94 -4.65 -1.14
N ASP A 90 -24.65 -3.43 -0.71
CA ASP A 90 -24.83 -2.93 0.65
C ASP A 90 -25.65 -1.64 0.68
N ALA A 91 -26.69 -1.59 1.52
CA ALA A 91 -27.51 -0.39 1.75
C ALA A 91 -27.11 0.37 3.04
N GLY A 92 -26.02 -0.06 3.67
CA GLY A 92 -25.69 0.23 5.06
C GLY A 92 -26.76 -0.28 6.03
N ASN A 93 -26.64 0.13 7.30
CA ASN A 93 -27.60 -0.21 8.35
C ASN A 93 -27.85 -1.73 8.46
N ASP A 94 -26.77 -2.51 8.53
CA ASP A 94 -26.76 -3.97 8.65
C ASP A 94 -27.42 -4.73 7.47
N THR A 95 -27.74 -4.05 6.36
CA THR A 95 -28.68 -4.56 5.33
C THR A 95 -28.02 -4.80 3.97
N LEU A 96 -27.97 -6.06 3.55
CA LEU A 96 -27.13 -6.55 2.45
C LEU A 96 -27.93 -7.39 1.46
N VAL A 97 -27.43 -7.52 0.22
CA VAL A 97 -27.77 -8.61 -0.70
C VAL A 97 -26.51 -9.16 -1.35
N ARG A 98 -26.44 -10.48 -1.56
CA ARG A 98 -25.40 -11.13 -2.37
C ARG A 98 -25.97 -11.95 -3.52
N LEU A 99 -25.26 -11.94 -4.63
CA LEU A 99 -25.37 -12.89 -5.74
C LEU A 99 -24.15 -13.80 -5.77
N TYR A 100 -24.29 -15.04 -6.27
CA TYR A 100 -23.15 -15.88 -6.63
C TYR A 100 -23.56 -17.03 -7.56
N GLU A 101 -22.60 -17.49 -8.36
CA GLU A 101 -22.69 -18.71 -9.17
C GLU A 101 -22.42 -19.95 -8.29
N GLY A 102 -23.21 -21.01 -8.49
CA GLY A 102 -23.02 -22.31 -7.83
C GLY A 102 -23.08 -23.47 -8.83
N TYR A 103 -22.15 -24.41 -8.70
CA TYR A 103 -21.98 -25.55 -9.62
C TYR A 103 -21.94 -26.89 -8.86
N ASP A 104 -22.78 -27.84 -9.28
CA ASP A 104 -22.98 -29.14 -8.60
C ASP A 104 -21.91 -30.21 -8.93
N GLY A 105 -20.92 -29.88 -9.75
CA GLY A 105 -19.85 -30.79 -10.17
C GLY A 105 -20.22 -31.82 -11.25
N VAL A 106 -21.51 -31.94 -11.63
CA VAL A 106 -22.05 -33.07 -12.39
C VAL A 106 -22.89 -32.65 -13.61
N SER A 107 -23.58 -31.51 -13.51
CA SER A 107 -24.56 -30.99 -14.44
C SER A 107 -24.02 -29.74 -15.16
N PRO A 108 -24.31 -29.52 -16.46
CA PRO A 108 -23.93 -28.28 -17.15
C PRO A 108 -24.86 -27.10 -16.81
N LEU A 109 -25.38 -27.06 -15.58
CA LEU A 109 -26.19 -25.98 -15.02
C LEU A 109 -25.33 -25.21 -14.02
N SER A 110 -25.04 -23.95 -14.30
CA SER A 110 -24.62 -23.00 -13.26
C SER A 110 -25.88 -22.35 -12.69
N LEU A 111 -26.03 -22.42 -11.38
CA LEU A 111 -27.15 -21.86 -10.64
C LEU A 111 -26.75 -20.46 -10.16
N ILE A 112 -27.65 -19.47 -10.26
CA ILE A 112 -27.49 -18.22 -9.51
C ILE A 112 -28.27 -18.32 -8.21
N TYR A 113 -27.59 -18.02 -7.11
CA TYR A 113 -28.15 -17.88 -5.77
C TYR A 113 -28.28 -16.42 -5.39
N ILE A 114 -29.30 -16.11 -4.60
CA ILE A 114 -29.60 -14.76 -4.13
C ILE A 114 -29.99 -14.83 -2.65
N ASN A 115 -29.30 -14.08 -1.78
CA ASN A 115 -29.64 -13.97 -0.35
C ASN A 115 -29.61 -12.51 0.09
N GLY A 116 -30.49 -12.13 1.02
CA GLY A 116 -30.39 -10.87 1.77
C GLY A 116 -29.97 -11.08 3.23
N SER A 117 -29.62 -10.01 3.92
CA SER A 117 -29.37 -9.98 5.38
C SER A 117 -29.89 -8.67 5.99
N GLU A 118 -30.21 -8.69 7.29
CA GLU A 118 -30.60 -7.53 8.12
C GLU A 118 -29.78 -7.44 9.44
N ASP A 119 -28.68 -8.20 9.53
CA ASP A 119 -27.83 -8.28 10.72
C ASP A 119 -26.33 -8.37 10.38
N ASN A 120 -25.92 -7.60 9.35
CA ASN A 120 -24.56 -7.52 8.81
C ASN A 120 -23.95 -8.90 8.48
N GLY A 121 -24.68 -9.69 7.69
CA GLY A 121 -24.20 -10.96 7.16
C GLY A 121 -24.07 -12.10 8.18
N LEU A 122 -24.44 -11.87 9.45
CA LEU A 122 -24.44 -12.88 10.50
C LEU A 122 -25.49 -13.96 10.26
N ASN A 123 -26.64 -13.59 9.68
CA ASN A 123 -27.66 -14.50 9.17
C ASN A 123 -28.14 -14.05 7.77
N TRP A 124 -28.37 -15.02 6.90
CA TRP A 124 -28.82 -14.78 5.52
C TRP A 124 -30.22 -15.37 5.29
N THR A 125 -31.05 -14.66 4.53
CA THR A 125 -32.37 -15.16 4.12
C THR A 125 -32.24 -16.26 3.07
N ILE A 126 -32.91 -17.38 3.31
CA ILE A 126 -33.17 -18.39 2.29
C ILE A 126 -34.25 -17.83 1.36
N CYS A 127 -33.85 -17.18 0.26
CA CYS A 127 -34.79 -16.73 -0.76
C CYS A 127 -34.99 -17.76 -1.86
N CYS A 128 -34.02 -17.86 -2.76
CA CYS A 128 -34.28 -18.25 -4.14
C CYS A 128 -33.00 -18.48 -4.94
N TRP A 129 -33.16 -19.19 -6.05
CA TRP A 129 -32.16 -19.43 -7.07
C TRP A 129 -32.81 -19.42 -8.46
N ALA A 130 -32.02 -19.35 -9.52
CA ALA A 130 -32.47 -19.50 -10.90
C ALA A 130 -31.74 -20.67 -11.60
N GLU A 131 -32.47 -21.72 -12.02
CA GLU A 131 -31.91 -22.80 -12.84
C GLU A 131 -31.77 -22.34 -14.30
N LEU A 132 -30.54 -21.96 -14.65
CA LEU A 132 -30.14 -21.66 -16.02
C LEU A 132 -29.00 -22.62 -16.44
N THR A 133 -28.89 -22.90 -17.73
CA THR A 133 -27.96 -23.94 -18.26
C THR A 133 -26.52 -23.44 -18.43
N GLY A 134 -25.93 -22.90 -17.36
CA GLY A 134 -24.55 -22.37 -17.34
C GLY A 134 -24.44 -20.91 -17.79
N GLY A 135 -24.52 -19.98 -16.85
CA GLY A 135 -24.21 -18.54 -17.04
C GLY A 135 -23.15 -18.10 -16.01
N VAL A 136 -22.62 -16.88 -16.16
CA VAL A 136 -21.44 -16.39 -15.42
C VAL A 136 -21.56 -14.91 -15.05
N TYR A 137 -20.73 -14.45 -14.12
CA TYR A 137 -20.55 -13.05 -13.69
C TYR A 137 -21.89 -12.33 -13.36
N PRO A 138 -22.45 -12.58 -12.16
CA PRO A 138 -23.46 -11.69 -11.61
C PRO A 138 -22.83 -10.35 -11.22
N SER A 139 -23.66 -9.32 -11.09
CA SER A 139 -23.32 -7.99 -10.56
C SER A 139 -24.57 -7.40 -9.91
N ILE A 140 -24.44 -6.64 -8.82
CA ILE A 140 -25.54 -6.08 -8.03
C ILE A 140 -25.13 -4.78 -7.38
N GLU A 141 -26.06 -3.80 -7.36
CA GLU A 141 -25.84 -2.45 -6.83
C GLU A 141 -27.02 -2.05 -5.92
N TYR A 142 -26.75 -1.18 -4.96
CA TYR A 142 -27.76 -0.51 -4.14
C TYR A 142 -28.40 0.66 -4.89
N TRP A 143 -29.72 0.56 -5.10
CA TRP A 143 -30.52 1.69 -5.54
C TRP A 143 -30.97 2.47 -4.30
N GLY A 144 -30.47 3.71 -4.16
CA GLY A 144 -30.38 4.54 -2.94
C GLY A 144 -31.62 4.78 -2.04
N HIS A 145 -32.73 4.07 -2.26
CA HIS A 145 -34.01 4.24 -1.59
C HIS A 145 -34.52 2.97 -0.89
N ASN A 146 -34.48 2.97 0.45
CA ASN A 146 -35.05 1.93 1.35
C ASN A 146 -34.46 0.51 1.20
N SER A 147 -33.15 0.37 1.04
CA SER A 147 -32.49 -0.95 0.94
C SER A 147 -33.01 -1.80 -0.23
N HIS A 148 -33.23 -1.14 -1.37
CA HIS A 148 -33.69 -1.72 -2.62
C HIS A 148 -32.48 -1.98 -3.53
N PHE A 149 -32.31 -3.19 -4.05
CA PHE A 149 -31.17 -3.55 -4.89
C PHE A 149 -31.60 -3.93 -6.31
N PHE A 150 -30.72 -3.68 -7.29
CA PHE A 150 -30.86 -4.17 -8.65
C PHE A 150 -29.62 -4.96 -9.06
N GLY A 151 -29.83 -6.09 -9.73
CA GLY A 151 -28.74 -6.95 -10.18
C GLY A 151 -28.93 -7.44 -11.62
N THR A 152 -27.81 -7.79 -12.24
CA THR A 152 -27.70 -8.35 -13.58
C THR A 152 -26.88 -9.64 -13.57
N PHE A 153 -27.04 -10.45 -14.60
CA PHE A 153 -26.27 -11.69 -14.80
C PHE A 153 -26.29 -12.10 -16.26
N VAL A 154 -25.20 -12.71 -16.75
CA VAL A 154 -25.09 -13.23 -18.11
C VAL A 154 -25.60 -14.67 -18.18
N PRO A 155 -26.80 -14.92 -18.75
CA PRO A 155 -27.34 -16.26 -18.90
C PRO A 155 -26.61 -17.03 -20.03
N PRO A 156 -26.87 -18.35 -20.16
CA PRO A 156 -26.14 -19.19 -21.10
C PRO A 156 -26.21 -18.70 -22.55
N ALA A 157 -25.14 -18.88 -23.32
CA ALA A 157 -25.16 -18.66 -24.78
C ALA A 157 -26.18 -19.55 -25.54
N THR A 158 -26.77 -20.55 -24.88
CA THR A 158 -27.91 -21.34 -25.42
C THR A 158 -29.29 -20.72 -25.14
N PHE A 159 -29.39 -19.85 -24.14
CA PHE A 159 -30.61 -19.19 -23.68
C PHE A 159 -30.85 -17.91 -24.52
N TYR A 160 -31.87 -17.93 -25.38
CA TYR A 160 -32.09 -16.91 -26.43
C TYR A 160 -30.84 -16.57 -27.26
N GLY A 161 -29.90 -17.52 -27.41
CA GLY A 161 -28.62 -17.31 -28.09
C GLY A 161 -27.59 -16.48 -27.33
N GLY A 162 -27.78 -16.21 -26.03
CA GLY A 162 -26.99 -15.21 -25.30
C GLY A 162 -27.26 -13.79 -25.78
N GLY A 163 -28.51 -13.51 -26.18
CA GLY A 163 -28.99 -12.17 -26.58
C GLY A 163 -29.91 -11.51 -25.55
N VAL A 164 -29.91 -12.00 -24.30
CA VAL A 164 -30.67 -11.49 -23.15
C VAL A 164 -29.81 -11.55 -21.88
N PHE A 165 -30.07 -10.66 -20.92
CA PHE A 165 -29.59 -10.70 -19.53
C PHE A 165 -30.72 -11.15 -18.60
N LEU A 166 -30.36 -11.70 -17.43
CA LEU A 166 -31.29 -11.82 -16.30
C LEU A 166 -31.32 -10.49 -15.55
N LEU A 167 -32.50 -9.95 -15.27
CA LEU A 167 -32.66 -8.78 -14.39
C LEU A 167 -33.23 -9.20 -13.05
N ILE A 168 -32.67 -8.66 -11.98
CA ILE A 168 -33.03 -8.97 -10.59
C ILE A 168 -33.42 -7.65 -9.91
N ASN A 169 -34.61 -7.60 -9.31
CA ASN A 169 -35.16 -6.43 -8.65
C ASN A 169 -35.59 -6.84 -7.23
N ILE A 170 -34.98 -6.24 -6.21
CA ILE A 170 -35.11 -6.65 -4.80
C ILE A 170 -35.57 -5.45 -3.96
N PRO A 171 -36.89 -5.24 -3.77
CA PRO A 171 -37.42 -4.08 -3.03
C PRO A 171 -37.39 -4.21 -1.50
N ASP A 172 -37.10 -5.41 -0.98
CA ASP A 172 -37.02 -5.72 0.45
C ASP A 172 -36.21 -7.03 0.63
N PRO A 173 -34.92 -6.97 1.03
CA PRO A 173 -34.03 -8.15 1.11
C PRO A 173 -34.44 -9.16 2.20
N MET A 174 -35.42 -8.81 3.03
CA MET A 174 -35.99 -9.70 4.05
C MET A 174 -37.32 -10.32 3.63
N GLN A 175 -37.92 -9.88 2.51
CA GLN A 175 -39.17 -10.42 1.98
C GLN A 175 -39.02 -10.98 0.55
N PRO A 176 -38.47 -12.20 0.38
CA PRO A 176 -38.39 -12.95 -0.89
C PRO A 176 -39.63 -12.89 -1.80
N SER A 177 -40.83 -12.80 -1.22
CA SER A 177 -42.10 -12.69 -1.96
C SER A 177 -42.36 -11.33 -2.63
N THR A 178 -41.44 -10.37 -2.49
CA THR A 178 -41.47 -9.04 -3.14
C THR A 178 -40.50 -8.92 -4.30
N TRP A 179 -39.55 -9.86 -4.44
CA TRP A 179 -38.49 -9.79 -5.45
C TRP A 179 -39.08 -10.16 -6.82
N ASP A 180 -38.64 -9.44 -7.86
CA ASP A 180 -39.05 -9.71 -9.24
C ASP A 180 -37.82 -10.07 -10.07
N ILE A 181 -37.94 -11.11 -10.89
CA ILE A 181 -36.85 -11.65 -11.71
C ILE A 181 -37.32 -11.68 -13.16
N GLY A 182 -36.80 -10.74 -13.93
CA GLY A 182 -37.14 -10.52 -15.32
C GLY A 182 -36.03 -10.94 -16.27
N PHE A 183 -36.30 -10.75 -17.57
CA PHE A 183 -35.30 -10.85 -18.62
C PHE A 183 -35.34 -9.59 -19.47
N ALA A 184 -34.18 -9.08 -19.84
CA ALA A 184 -34.02 -7.96 -20.76
C ALA A 184 -33.16 -8.38 -21.92
N GLY A 185 -33.44 -7.94 -23.15
CA GLY A 185 -32.55 -8.29 -24.24
C GLY A 185 -32.92 -7.83 -25.63
N THR A 186 -32.09 -8.26 -26.57
CA THR A 186 -31.97 -7.68 -27.92
C THR A 186 -31.89 -8.75 -29.01
N TYR A 187 -32.30 -9.98 -28.70
CA TYR A 187 -32.44 -11.08 -29.66
C TYR A 187 -33.07 -10.70 -31.03
N PRO A 188 -34.20 -9.95 -31.13
CA PRO A 188 -34.74 -9.55 -32.44
C PRO A 188 -33.84 -8.60 -33.24
N LEU A 189 -32.88 -7.92 -32.60
CA LEU A 189 -31.88 -7.06 -33.24
C LEU A 189 -30.65 -7.85 -33.72
N GLY A 190 -30.59 -9.16 -33.46
CA GLY A 190 -29.56 -10.06 -33.99
C GLY A 190 -28.25 -10.11 -33.20
N TRP A 191 -28.27 -9.73 -31.93
CA TRP A 191 -27.14 -9.90 -31.00
C TRP A 191 -27.17 -11.29 -30.34
N ARG A 192 -25.97 -11.81 -30.01
CA ARG A 192 -25.72 -13.11 -29.35
C ARG A 192 -24.50 -13.01 -28.43
N ASP A 193 -24.19 -14.11 -27.74
CA ASP A 193 -22.90 -14.33 -27.08
C ASP A 193 -22.47 -13.15 -26.18
N MET A 194 -23.42 -12.65 -25.37
CA MET A 194 -23.12 -11.87 -24.17
C MET A 194 -22.14 -12.67 -23.30
N ARG A 195 -21.08 -12.01 -22.80
CA ARG A 195 -20.04 -12.67 -22.00
C ARG A 195 -19.73 -12.02 -20.66
N MET A 196 -20.00 -10.72 -20.54
CA MET A 196 -19.85 -9.95 -19.31
C MET A 196 -21.03 -8.98 -19.25
N ALA A 197 -21.55 -8.75 -18.05
CA ALA A 197 -22.49 -7.69 -17.74
C ALA A 197 -22.08 -7.07 -16.40
N ASP A 198 -22.25 -5.77 -16.27
CA ASP A 198 -22.08 -5.04 -15.01
C ASP A 198 -23.20 -4.00 -14.90
N ILE A 199 -23.61 -3.64 -13.70
CA ILE A 199 -24.68 -2.68 -13.43
C ILE A 199 -24.11 -1.42 -12.77
N GLY A 200 -24.84 -0.32 -12.81
CA GLY A 200 -24.56 0.90 -12.04
C GLY A 200 -25.88 1.56 -11.66
N ALA A 201 -26.14 1.87 -10.38
CA ALA A 201 -27.45 2.33 -9.90
C ALA A 201 -27.54 3.81 -9.46
N ASP A 202 -28.71 4.44 -9.62
CA ASP A 202 -29.02 5.83 -9.18
C ASP A 202 -30.51 6.05 -8.90
N ASP A 203 -30.86 6.70 -7.78
CA ASP A 203 -32.25 7.08 -7.41
C ASP A 203 -32.64 8.52 -7.84
N GLY A 204 -31.66 9.33 -8.24
CA GLY A 204 -31.74 10.78 -8.40
C GLY A 204 -32.59 11.29 -9.57
N GLN A 205 -33.01 10.42 -10.50
CA GLN A 205 -33.90 10.79 -11.60
C GLN A 205 -35.38 10.76 -11.21
N GLN A 206 -35.97 9.57 -11.14
CA GLN A 206 -37.36 9.30 -10.82
C GLN A 206 -37.49 7.86 -10.29
N SER A 207 -38.51 7.58 -9.49
CA SER A 207 -38.74 6.31 -8.76
C SER A 207 -39.13 5.10 -9.65
N TRP A 208 -38.51 4.96 -10.82
CA TRP A 208 -38.72 3.94 -11.84
C TRP A 208 -37.52 3.78 -12.79
N ASN A 209 -36.61 4.76 -12.84
CA ASN A 209 -35.26 4.52 -13.36
C ASN A 209 -34.40 3.99 -12.22
N TRP A 210 -33.70 2.89 -12.47
CA TRP A 210 -32.89 2.18 -11.49
C TRP A 210 -31.39 2.25 -11.76
N GLY A 211 -30.98 2.34 -13.03
CA GLY A 211 -29.57 2.39 -13.39
C GLY A 211 -29.28 2.13 -14.86
N LEU A 212 -28.05 1.70 -15.12
CA LEU A 212 -27.54 1.26 -16.42
C LEU A 212 -26.96 -0.16 -16.36
N ILE A 213 -26.84 -0.82 -17.50
CA ILE A 213 -26.05 -2.04 -17.64
C ILE A 213 -24.97 -1.85 -18.72
N SER A 214 -23.72 -2.11 -18.36
CA SER A 214 -22.61 -2.28 -19.30
C SER A 214 -22.45 -3.75 -19.68
N SER A 215 -21.98 -4.06 -20.89
CA SER A 215 -21.78 -5.44 -21.33
C SER A 215 -20.85 -5.60 -22.54
N VAL A 216 -20.44 -6.84 -22.80
CA VAL A 216 -19.69 -7.25 -24.00
C VAL A 216 -20.45 -8.33 -24.78
N ILE A 217 -20.74 -8.09 -26.07
CA ILE A 217 -21.67 -8.90 -26.90
C ILE A 217 -21.17 -9.12 -28.35
N SER A 218 -21.80 -10.01 -29.12
CA SER A 218 -21.51 -10.26 -30.56
C SER A 218 -22.77 -10.19 -31.44
N ARG A 219 -22.65 -10.14 -32.78
CA ARG A 219 -23.78 -9.96 -33.72
C ARG A 219 -23.77 -10.92 -34.93
N ASP A 220 -24.95 -11.37 -35.37
CA ASP A 220 -25.11 -12.53 -36.28
C ASP A 220 -25.45 -12.21 -37.74
N PHE A 221 -25.99 -11.03 -38.03
CA PHE A 221 -26.81 -10.83 -39.23
C PHE A 221 -26.28 -9.83 -40.25
N LEU A 222 -25.06 -9.31 -40.08
CA LEU A 222 -24.47 -8.28 -40.96
C LEU A 222 -23.10 -8.70 -41.50
N PRO A 223 -22.72 -8.28 -42.72
CA PRO A 223 -21.66 -8.92 -43.51
C PRO A 223 -20.23 -8.82 -42.98
N ASP A 224 -20.03 -8.09 -41.87
CA ASP A 224 -18.73 -7.81 -41.26
C ASP A 224 -18.61 -8.36 -39.81
N ASP A 225 -19.56 -9.18 -39.34
CA ASP A 225 -19.59 -9.91 -38.04
C ASP A 225 -18.96 -9.15 -36.84
N LEU A 226 -19.78 -8.41 -36.07
CA LEU A 226 -19.31 -7.84 -34.80
C LEU A 226 -19.04 -8.95 -33.78
N ILE A 227 -17.83 -8.93 -33.21
CA ILE A 227 -17.34 -9.90 -32.24
C ILE A 227 -16.81 -9.11 -31.05
N ASP A 228 -17.32 -9.42 -29.86
CA ASP A 228 -16.82 -8.90 -28.59
C ASP A 228 -16.84 -7.36 -28.53
N VAL A 229 -17.98 -6.74 -28.84
CA VAL A 229 -18.15 -5.28 -28.78
C VAL A 229 -18.71 -4.78 -27.45
N PRO A 230 -18.27 -3.61 -26.98
CA PRO A 230 -18.75 -2.98 -25.75
C PRO A 230 -20.03 -2.17 -25.97
N VAL A 231 -21.01 -2.33 -25.07
CA VAL A 231 -22.37 -1.77 -25.19
C VAL A 231 -22.95 -1.36 -23.83
N ILE A 232 -23.60 -0.19 -23.77
CA ILE A 232 -24.39 0.25 -22.62
C ILE A 232 -25.90 0.21 -22.93
N TYR A 233 -26.67 -0.17 -21.92
CA TYR A 233 -28.12 -0.26 -21.85
C TYR A 233 -28.65 0.67 -20.75
N GLY A 234 -29.76 1.34 -21.00
CA GLY A 234 -30.50 2.14 -20.01
C GLY A 234 -32.01 1.90 -20.12
N TRP A 235 -32.77 2.14 -19.04
CA TRP A 235 -34.22 1.86 -19.01
C TRP A 235 -35.09 3.12 -19.07
N ASP A 236 -36.30 2.99 -19.62
CA ASP A 236 -37.37 4.01 -19.56
C ASP A 236 -38.77 3.38 -19.46
N ASP A 237 -39.37 3.45 -18.26
CA ASP A 237 -40.70 2.92 -17.95
C ASP A 237 -41.88 3.82 -18.39
N PHE A 238 -41.65 5.07 -18.82
CA PHE A 238 -42.73 5.88 -19.42
C PHE A 238 -43.16 5.35 -20.79
N THR A 239 -42.28 4.59 -21.45
CA THR A 239 -42.56 3.89 -22.71
C THR A 239 -42.48 2.37 -22.57
N GLY A 240 -41.83 1.85 -21.52
CA GLY A 240 -41.51 0.43 -21.38
C GLY A 240 -40.46 -0.01 -22.39
N SER A 241 -39.46 0.84 -22.64
CA SER A 241 -38.41 0.59 -23.64
C SER A 241 -37.03 0.95 -23.10
N GLY A 242 -36.02 0.20 -23.53
CA GLY A 242 -34.63 0.45 -23.17
C GLY A 242 -33.88 1.22 -24.27
N TYR A 243 -33.01 2.15 -23.87
CA TYR A 243 -32.05 2.81 -24.74
C TYR A 243 -30.81 1.92 -24.91
N LEU A 244 -30.42 1.69 -26.17
CA LEU A 244 -29.24 0.89 -26.54
C LEU A 244 -28.18 1.78 -27.17
N SER A 245 -26.97 1.78 -26.62
CA SER A 245 -25.87 2.61 -27.11
C SER A 245 -24.59 1.78 -27.29
N PHE A 246 -24.29 1.43 -28.54
CA PHE A 246 -23.20 0.53 -28.94
C PHE A 246 -22.22 1.22 -29.90
N TYR A 247 -21.01 0.67 -30.01
CA TYR A 247 -19.98 1.17 -30.93
C TYR A 247 -19.89 0.35 -32.23
N ASP A 248 -19.44 1.02 -33.31
CA ASP A 248 -19.20 0.40 -34.62
C ASP A 248 -17.99 -0.58 -34.60
N ASN A 249 -17.69 -1.23 -35.72
CA ASN A 249 -16.66 -2.28 -35.91
C ASN A 249 -15.22 -1.93 -35.44
N GLU A 250 -14.97 -0.76 -34.87
CA GLU A 250 -13.66 -0.28 -34.40
C GLU A 250 -13.22 -0.93 -33.06
N TYR A 251 -14.17 -1.23 -32.16
CA TYR A 251 -13.87 -1.66 -30.77
C TYR A 251 -14.22 -3.13 -30.48
N ASN A 252 -14.08 -4.01 -31.48
CA ASN A 252 -14.11 -5.46 -31.28
C ASN A 252 -13.01 -5.93 -30.29
N ASN A 253 -13.14 -7.17 -29.80
CA ASN A 253 -12.21 -7.90 -28.92
C ASN A 253 -12.17 -7.47 -27.44
N CYS A 254 -13.24 -6.88 -26.88
CA CYS A 254 -13.32 -6.64 -25.44
C CYS A 254 -13.52 -7.94 -24.64
N LYS A 255 -13.15 -8.01 -23.35
CA LYS A 255 -13.36 -9.21 -22.51
C LYS A 255 -14.08 -8.93 -21.19
N THR A 256 -13.65 -7.91 -20.46
CA THR A 256 -14.23 -7.50 -19.19
C THR A 256 -14.86 -6.11 -19.28
N THR A 257 -15.68 -5.75 -18.30
CA THR A 257 -16.20 -4.40 -18.14
C THR A 257 -16.48 -4.11 -16.68
N SER A 258 -16.36 -2.84 -16.32
CA SER A 258 -16.92 -2.27 -15.10
C SER A 258 -17.72 -1.02 -15.44
N ALA A 259 -18.75 -0.69 -14.65
CA ALA A 259 -19.46 0.58 -14.75
C ALA A 259 -19.90 1.13 -13.39
N THR A 260 -20.18 2.43 -13.33
CA THR A 260 -20.57 3.13 -12.09
C THR A 260 -21.32 4.44 -12.42
N ILE A 261 -22.06 4.99 -11.45
CA ILE A 261 -22.75 6.28 -11.55
C ILE A 261 -22.28 7.24 -10.44
N ASP A 262 -21.81 8.43 -10.83
CA ASP A 262 -21.61 9.55 -9.91
C ASP A 262 -22.97 10.09 -9.51
N ASN A 263 -23.49 9.59 -8.38
CA ASN A 263 -24.81 9.90 -7.84
C ASN A 263 -25.01 11.37 -7.44
N VAL A 264 -23.93 12.17 -7.39
CA VAL A 264 -24.02 13.62 -7.11
C VAL A 264 -24.13 14.45 -8.39
N THR A 265 -23.53 14.02 -9.51
CA THR A 265 -23.63 14.74 -10.79
C THR A 265 -24.59 14.12 -11.81
N GLY A 266 -24.90 12.83 -11.71
CA GLY A 266 -25.61 12.06 -12.73
C GLY A 266 -24.76 11.71 -13.96
N LYS A 267 -23.42 11.84 -13.87
CA LYS A 267 -22.49 11.29 -14.87
C LYS A 267 -22.37 9.78 -14.69
N THR A 268 -22.28 9.06 -15.79
CA THR A 268 -22.17 7.60 -15.81
C THR A 268 -20.91 7.19 -16.55
N TYR A 269 -20.19 6.22 -16.00
CA TYR A 269 -18.91 5.79 -16.56
C TYR A 269 -18.95 4.28 -16.82
N ALA A 270 -18.38 3.83 -17.93
CA ALA A 270 -18.10 2.43 -18.16
C ALA A 270 -16.73 2.25 -18.79
N VAL A 271 -16.03 1.19 -18.41
CA VAL A 271 -14.71 0.83 -18.92
C VAL A 271 -14.72 -0.58 -19.46
N TYR A 272 -13.87 -0.83 -20.45
CA TYR A 272 -13.68 -2.14 -21.08
C TYR A 272 -12.18 -2.36 -21.30
N ASP A 273 -11.70 -3.56 -21.00
CA ASP A 273 -10.44 -4.00 -21.61
C ASP A 273 -10.69 -4.37 -23.08
N ARG A 274 -9.71 -4.12 -23.96
CA ARG A 274 -9.79 -4.42 -25.39
C ARG A 274 -8.47 -4.95 -25.90
N TYR A 275 -8.48 -6.16 -26.45
CA TYR A 275 -7.31 -6.73 -27.10
C TYR A 275 -7.08 -6.12 -28.49
N ASN A 276 -6.01 -5.34 -28.62
CA ASN A 276 -5.53 -4.79 -29.88
C ASN A 276 -4.59 -5.79 -30.57
N SER A 277 -5.04 -6.36 -31.69
CA SER A 277 -4.30 -7.40 -32.41
C SER A 277 -3.18 -6.89 -33.33
N ASP A 278 -3.08 -5.57 -33.56
CA ASP A 278 -1.99 -5.00 -34.35
C ASP A 278 -0.73 -4.80 -33.49
N ASP A 279 -0.90 -4.58 -32.18
CA ASP A 279 0.17 -4.31 -31.20
C ASP A 279 0.38 -5.45 -30.18
N ASP A 280 -0.48 -6.48 -30.16
CA ASP A 280 -0.42 -7.68 -29.27
C ASP A 280 -0.60 -7.36 -27.77
N GLN A 281 -1.36 -6.30 -27.46
CA GLN A 281 -1.59 -5.79 -26.10
C GLN A 281 -3.08 -5.56 -25.81
N TYR A 282 -3.45 -5.57 -24.52
CA TYR A 282 -4.76 -5.06 -24.07
C TYR A 282 -4.65 -3.58 -23.69
N GLN A 283 -5.63 -2.80 -24.13
CA GLN A 283 -5.76 -1.36 -23.88
C GLN A 283 -7.13 -1.09 -23.22
N LEU A 284 -7.27 0.04 -22.51
CA LEU A 284 -8.54 0.44 -21.92
C LEU A 284 -9.33 1.40 -22.83
N LEU A 285 -10.61 1.09 -23.03
CA LEU A 285 -11.61 2.00 -23.59
C LEU A 285 -12.45 2.56 -22.44
N VAL A 286 -12.24 3.83 -22.11
CA VAL A 286 -13.05 4.54 -21.10
C VAL A 286 -14.17 5.31 -21.81
N ARG A 287 -15.39 5.18 -21.29
CA ARG A 287 -16.60 5.80 -21.83
C ARG A 287 -17.30 6.60 -20.73
N GLN A 288 -17.75 7.81 -21.08
CA GLN A 288 -18.55 8.66 -20.22
C GLN A 288 -19.84 9.11 -20.93
N ASP A 289 -20.96 8.96 -20.22
CA ASP A 289 -22.30 9.43 -20.58
C ASP A 289 -22.90 10.25 -19.41
N PHE A 290 -24.17 10.64 -19.51
CA PHE A 290 -24.87 11.41 -18.48
C PHE A 290 -26.33 10.94 -18.37
N PHE A 291 -26.66 10.24 -17.27
CA PHE A 291 -27.91 9.51 -17.07
C PHE A 291 -29.14 10.38 -17.29
N ALA A 292 -29.11 11.60 -16.74
CA ALA A 292 -30.22 12.55 -16.81
C ALA A 292 -30.49 13.15 -18.21
N ASN A 293 -29.58 12.95 -19.17
CA ASN A 293 -29.71 13.45 -20.56
C ASN A 293 -29.69 12.32 -21.59
N TRP A 294 -30.08 11.08 -21.25
CA TRP A 294 -30.21 9.99 -22.21
C TRP A 294 -31.42 10.15 -23.17
N GLU A 295 -31.34 11.16 -24.04
CA GLU A 295 -32.07 11.20 -25.31
C GLU A 295 -31.25 10.50 -26.41
N ALA A 296 -31.92 9.70 -27.25
CA ALA A 296 -31.24 8.91 -28.28
C ALA A 296 -30.47 9.77 -29.31
N GLY A 297 -29.14 9.77 -29.20
CA GLY A 297 -28.22 10.41 -30.16
C GLY A 297 -27.83 11.86 -29.84
N THR A 298 -27.84 12.29 -28.58
CA THR A 298 -27.24 13.57 -28.17
C THR A 298 -25.70 13.53 -28.21
N ASP A 299 -25.08 14.53 -28.83
CA ASP A 299 -23.63 14.75 -28.75
C ASP A 299 -23.19 14.92 -27.28
N GLY A 300 -22.16 14.19 -26.85
CA GLY A 300 -21.65 14.29 -25.47
C GLY A 300 -20.74 13.16 -24.98
N VAL A 301 -20.69 12.01 -25.67
CA VAL A 301 -19.83 10.87 -25.27
C VAL A 301 -18.36 11.27 -25.35
N ILE A 302 -17.70 11.34 -24.18
CA ILE A 302 -16.26 11.55 -24.06
C ILE A 302 -15.55 10.19 -24.14
N LYS A 303 -14.37 10.16 -24.76
CA LYS A 303 -13.61 8.95 -25.08
C LYS A 303 -12.13 9.16 -24.81
N SER A 304 -11.69 8.73 -23.64
CA SER A 304 -10.27 8.63 -23.34
C SER A 304 -9.77 7.22 -23.67
N PHE A 305 -8.66 7.17 -24.40
CA PHE A 305 -7.84 5.97 -24.51
C PHE A 305 -6.63 6.16 -23.62
N LEU A 306 -6.40 5.22 -22.72
CA LEU A 306 -5.09 5.02 -22.11
C LEU A 306 -4.20 4.29 -23.12
N ASP A 307 -3.83 5.02 -24.18
CA ASP A 307 -2.93 4.57 -25.25
C ASP A 307 -1.48 4.62 -24.76
N THR A 308 -1.16 3.63 -23.92
CA THR A 308 0.17 3.38 -23.36
C THR A 308 0.76 2.12 -24.00
N ASP A 309 2.08 2.05 -24.16
CA ASP A 309 2.81 0.83 -24.60
C ASP A 309 2.74 -0.34 -23.56
N MET A 310 1.75 -0.32 -22.65
CA MET A 310 1.55 -1.25 -21.53
C MET A 310 0.32 -2.11 -21.76
N HIS A 311 0.33 -3.36 -21.30
CA HIS A 311 -0.77 -4.31 -21.45
C HIS A 311 -1.64 -4.32 -20.19
N ILE A 312 -2.81 -3.67 -20.27
CA ILE A 312 -3.69 -3.34 -19.14
C ILE A 312 -4.97 -4.20 -19.16
N ARG A 313 -5.35 -4.81 -18.04
CA ARG A 313 -6.57 -5.67 -17.94
C ARG A 313 -7.27 -5.56 -16.58
N TYR A 314 -8.48 -6.13 -16.53
CA TYR A 314 -9.34 -6.17 -15.35
C TYR A 314 -9.64 -4.76 -14.78
N PRO A 315 -10.23 -3.85 -15.59
CA PRO A 315 -10.49 -2.49 -15.17
C PRO A 315 -11.76 -2.39 -14.31
N VAL A 316 -11.68 -1.58 -13.26
CA VAL A 316 -12.78 -1.24 -12.33
C VAL A 316 -12.82 0.28 -12.11
N MET A 317 -14.00 0.85 -11.85
CA MET A 317 -14.17 2.30 -11.65
C MET A 317 -15.17 2.63 -10.55
N ALA A 318 -14.85 3.64 -9.75
CA ALA A 318 -15.74 4.25 -8.77
C ALA A 318 -15.76 5.79 -8.95
N ALA A 319 -16.89 6.43 -8.68
CA ALA A 319 -17.04 7.87 -8.90
C ALA A 319 -18.02 8.55 -7.92
N ASP A 320 -17.62 9.69 -7.35
CA ASP A 320 -18.49 10.57 -6.55
C ASP A 320 -18.16 12.05 -6.81
N ASN A 321 -19.18 12.87 -7.07
CA ASN A 321 -19.08 14.33 -7.05
C ASN A 321 -17.94 14.92 -7.91
N GLN A 322 -17.75 14.36 -9.11
CA GLN A 322 -16.64 14.63 -10.05
C GLN A 322 -15.27 14.02 -9.69
N GLN A 323 -15.09 13.40 -8.52
CA GLN A 323 -13.96 12.51 -8.31
C GLN A 323 -14.24 11.20 -9.05
N VAL A 324 -13.29 10.74 -9.87
CA VAL A 324 -13.39 9.49 -10.64
C VAL A 324 -12.05 8.79 -10.56
N LEU A 325 -12.08 7.53 -10.12
CA LEU A 325 -10.93 6.63 -10.09
C LEU A 325 -11.18 5.49 -11.08
N LEU A 326 -10.14 5.14 -11.82
CA LEU A 326 -10.07 3.97 -12.69
C LEU A 326 -8.87 3.15 -12.27
N VAL A 327 -9.08 1.88 -11.93
CA VAL A 327 -8.02 0.97 -11.48
C VAL A 327 -7.96 -0.24 -12.39
N ALA A 328 -6.75 -0.72 -12.69
CA ALA A 328 -6.54 -1.93 -13.48
C ALA A 328 -5.19 -2.59 -13.17
N ALA A 329 -5.04 -3.85 -13.55
CA ALA A 329 -3.77 -4.58 -13.51
C ALA A 329 -2.94 -4.25 -14.77
N VAL A 330 -1.70 -3.80 -14.59
CA VAL A 330 -0.80 -3.28 -15.64
C VAL A 330 0.46 -4.14 -15.72
N TYR A 331 0.71 -4.72 -16.89
CA TYR A 331 1.90 -5.54 -17.10
C TYR A 331 3.20 -4.72 -17.11
N HIS A 332 4.18 -5.12 -16.30
CA HIS A 332 5.50 -4.47 -16.25
C HIS A 332 6.53 -5.16 -17.17
N ASP A 333 7.05 -4.41 -18.14
CA ASP A 333 7.77 -4.90 -19.33
C ASP A 333 9.06 -5.71 -19.04
N THR A 334 9.60 -5.62 -17.81
CA THR A 334 10.85 -6.28 -17.40
C THR A 334 10.70 -7.71 -16.91
N LEU A 335 9.50 -8.15 -16.48
CA LEU A 335 9.29 -9.42 -15.78
C LEU A 335 8.04 -10.15 -16.34
N PRO A 336 8.18 -11.35 -16.95
CA PRO A 336 7.05 -11.99 -17.63
C PRO A 336 5.89 -12.42 -16.71
N ASN A 337 4.69 -11.88 -17.00
CA ASN A 337 3.48 -11.96 -16.19
C ASN A 337 3.53 -11.21 -14.85
N ASP A 338 4.44 -10.25 -14.68
CA ASP A 338 4.41 -9.32 -13.54
C ASP A 338 3.36 -8.25 -13.81
N TYR A 339 2.48 -7.98 -12.85
CA TYR A 339 1.37 -7.03 -12.97
C TYR A 339 1.28 -6.17 -11.71
N ASP A 340 1.38 -4.86 -11.87
CA ASP A 340 1.14 -3.86 -10.83
C ASP A 340 -0.36 -3.46 -10.85
N ILE A 341 -0.95 -3.11 -9.71
CA ILE A 341 -2.27 -2.44 -9.67
C ILE A 341 -2.06 -0.93 -9.74
N VAL A 342 -2.59 -0.30 -10.78
CA VAL A 342 -2.41 1.13 -11.06
C VAL A 342 -3.75 1.85 -11.04
N CYS A 343 -3.79 3.03 -10.42
CA CYS A 343 -4.93 3.95 -10.45
C CYS A 343 -4.65 5.14 -11.37
N TRP A 344 -5.62 5.47 -12.22
CA TRP A 344 -5.76 6.76 -12.88
C TRP A 344 -6.90 7.54 -12.23
N TYR A 345 -6.71 8.82 -11.95
CA TYR A 345 -7.71 9.61 -11.23
C TYR A 345 -7.87 11.04 -11.76
N THR A 346 -9.07 11.59 -11.57
CA THR A 346 -9.43 12.98 -11.87
C THR A 346 -10.47 13.53 -10.90
N ASN A 347 -10.40 14.83 -10.63
CA ASN A 347 -11.36 15.58 -9.81
C ASN A 347 -12.31 16.47 -10.62
N THR A 348 -12.31 16.32 -11.96
CA THR A 348 -13.18 17.08 -12.88
C THR A 348 -14.40 16.27 -13.36
N GLY A 349 -14.36 14.95 -13.16
CA GLY A 349 -15.29 13.97 -13.71
C GLY A 349 -15.34 14.01 -15.22
N ASP A 350 -14.23 14.30 -15.88
CA ASP A 350 -14.07 14.29 -17.33
C ASP A 350 -12.99 13.26 -17.68
N VAL A 351 -13.36 12.17 -18.35
CA VAL A 351 -12.44 11.04 -18.61
C VAL A 351 -11.27 11.42 -19.53
N ASP A 352 -11.38 12.49 -20.32
CA ASP A 352 -10.26 13.07 -21.08
C ASP A 352 -9.16 13.68 -20.15
N SER A 353 -9.41 13.75 -18.84
CA SER A 353 -8.48 14.22 -17.80
C SER A 353 -8.06 13.15 -16.77
N LEU A 354 -8.17 11.87 -17.12
CA LEU A 354 -7.54 10.76 -16.38
C LEU A 354 -6.02 10.72 -16.65
N ASP A 355 -5.33 11.84 -16.36
CA ASP A 355 -3.90 12.05 -16.64
C ASP A 355 -2.98 11.91 -15.41
N ASN A 356 -3.56 11.82 -14.20
CA ASN A 356 -2.85 11.61 -12.94
C ASN A 356 -2.83 10.12 -12.61
N ILE A 357 -1.70 9.62 -12.11
CA ILE A 357 -1.43 8.18 -11.93
C ILE A 357 -0.82 7.93 -10.54
N SER A 358 -1.26 6.88 -9.86
CA SER A 358 -0.61 6.33 -8.66
C SER A 358 -0.51 4.80 -8.77
N VAL A 359 0.49 4.19 -8.14
CA VAL A 359 0.57 2.73 -7.98
C VAL A 359 -0.12 2.34 -6.67
N ILE A 360 -1.16 1.51 -6.75
CA ILE A 360 -1.83 0.92 -5.59
C ILE A 360 -1.00 -0.24 -5.07
N ALA A 361 -0.57 -1.16 -5.94
CA ALA A 361 0.28 -2.27 -5.57
C ALA A 361 1.28 -2.54 -6.70
N GLY A 362 2.48 -2.97 -6.32
CA GLY A 362 3.54 -3.33 -7.25
C GLY A 362 4.66 -4.03 -6.49
N SER A 363 5.10 -5.21 -6.95
CA SER A 363 6.12 -6.00 -6.25
C SER A 363 7.08 -6.73 -7.21
N SER A 364 7.16 -8.05 -7.10
CA SER A 364 7.77 -8.96 -8.09
C SER A 364 6.96 -10.25 -8.25
N ASP A 365 5.82 -10.35 -7.56
CA ASP A 365 4.83 -11.40 -7.68
C ASP A 365 3.53 -10.73 -8.16
N PRO A 366 2.71 -11.34 -9.04
CA PRO A 366 1.74 -10.58 -9.80
C PRO A 366 0.49 -10.19 -9.00
N GLU A 367 0.21 -8.90 -8.86
CA GLU A 367 -1.07 -8.42 -8.34
C GLU A 367 -2.14 -8.40 -9.44
N ASN A 368 -3.28 -9.04 -9.19
CA ASN A 368 -4.33 -9.22 -10.21
C ASN A 368 -5.74 -9.05 -9.63
N TYR A 369 -6.70 -8.91 -10.55
CA TYR A 369 -8.13 -8.82 -10.28
C TYR A 369 -8.48 -7.75 -9.23
N PRO A 370 -8.12 -6.47 -9.50
CA PRO A 370 -8.48 -5.41 -8.61
C PRO A 370 -10.00 -5.21 -8.59
N ASP A 371 -10.49 -4.77 -7.45
CA ASP A 371 -11.83 -4.24 -7.27
C ASP A 371 -11.77 -2.91 -6.52
N LEU A 372 -12.73 -2.01 -6.71
CA LEU A 372 -12.63 -0.61 -6.29
C LEU A 372 -14.01 -0.02 -5.97
N GLU A 373 -14.17 0.52 -4.77
CA GLU A 373 -15.44 1.13 -4.34
C GLU A 373 -15.25 2.45 -3.57
N HIS A 374 -16.24 3.34 -3.66
CA HIS A 374 -16.31 4.59 -2.88
C HIS A 374 -16.69 4.31 -1.43
N VAL A 375 -16.18 5.11 -0.50
CA VAL A 375 -16.54 5.00 0.93
C VAL A 375 -17.26 6.27 1.37
N SER A 376 -16.56 7.40 1.34
CA SER A 376 -17.18 8.72 1.54
C SER A 376 -16.23 9.84 1.11
N GLY A 377 -16.74 10.89 0.48
CA GLY A 377 -15.95 12.05 0.09
C GLY A 377 -14.80 11.68 -0.86
N LEU A 378 -13.55 11.79 -0.39
CA LEU A 378 -12.35 11.40 -1.14
C LEU A 378 -11.78 10.03 -0.72
N THR A 379 -12.45 9.32 0.18
CA THR A 379 -12.03 7.98 0.61
C THR A 379 -12.59 6.91 -0.33
N TYR A 380 -11.69 6.07 -0.84
CA TYR A 380 -11.99 4.90 -1.66
C TYR A 380 -11.19 3.69 -1.13
N VAL A 381 -11.74 2.50 -1.32
CA VAL A 381 -11.08 1.23 -1.03
C VAL A 381 -10.84 0.46 -2.32
N CYS A 382 -9.63 -0.08 -2.47
CA CYS A 382 -9.29 -1.00 -3.55
C CYS A 382 -8.83 -2.33 -2.95
N SER A 383 -9.41 -3.44 -3.40
CA SER A 383 -8.92 -4.78 -3.10
C SER A 383 -8.19 -5.38 -4.30
N TYR A 384 -7.28 -6.32 -4.07
CA TYR A 384 -6.57 -7.06 -5.13
C TYR A 384 -6.06 -8.40 -4.59
N ILE A 385 -5.75 -9.33 -5.50
CA ILE A 385 -5.27 -10.67 -5.16
C ILE A 385 -3.80 -10.81 -5.56
N GLN A 386 -2.97 -11.29 -4.62
CA GLN A 386 -1.55 -11.58 -4.81
C GLN A 386 -1.22 -12.88 -4.08
N ASN A 387 -0.55 -13.84 -4.74
CA ASN A 387 -0.13 -15.11 -4.12
C ASN A 387 -1.27 -15.84 -3.36
N ASN A 388 -2.44 -15.96 -3.99
CA ASN A 388 -3.69 -16.48 -3.41
C ASN A 388 -4.14 -15.82 -2.10
N THR A 389 -3.71 -14.59 -1.82
CA THR A 389 -4.09 -13.79 -0.65
C THR A 389 -4.83 -12.54 -1.13
N LEU A 390 -5.96 -12.21 -0.50
CA LEU A 390 -6.72 -10.99 -0.77
C LEU A 390 -6.19 -9.87 0.12
N TYR A 391 -5.82 -8.76 -0.51
CA TYR A 391 -5.35 -7.53 0.13
C TYR A 391 -6.33 -6.38 -0.13
N ALA A 392 -6.31 -5.38 0.74
CA ALA A 392 -6.95 -4.09 0.51
C ALA A 392 -5.96 -2.94 0.78
N ARG A 393 -6.18 -1.81 0.10
CA ARG A 393 -5.53 -0.52 0.35
C ARG A 393 -6.58 0.58 0.23
N ARG A 394 -6.41 1.66 0.98
CA ARG A 394 -7.31 2.83 0.94
C ARG A 394 -6.57 4.10 0.58
N THR A 395 -7.24 4.96 -0.16
CA THR A 395 -6.88 6.37 -0.36
C THR A 395 -7.84 7.23 0.44
N ASN A 396 -7.39 8.37 0.95
CA ASN A 396 -8.21 9.42 1.58
C ASN A 396 -8.18 10.75 0.81
N ASP A 397 -7.49 10.78 -0.34
CA ASP A 397 -7.17 11.98 -1.11
C ASP A 397 -7.64 11.91 -2.59
N GLY A 398 -8.46 10.90 -2.93
CA GLY A 398 -8.99 10.68 -4.27
C GLY A 398 -8.06 9.89 -5.19
N GLY A 399 -7.15 9.09 -4.64
CA GLY A 399 -6.25 8.20 -5.38
C GLY A 399 -4.85 8.76 -5.61
N ILE A 400 -4.43 9.82 -4.91
CA ILE A 400 -3.07 10.36 -4.99
C ILE A 400 -2.12 9.46 -4.20
N THR A 401 -2.49 9.08 -2.97
CA THR A 401 -1.74 8.18 -2.09
C THR A 401 -2.60 7.01 -1.59
N TRP A 402 -1.93 5.93 -1.16
CA TRP A 402 -2.58 4.68 -0.71
C TRP A 402 -1.91 4.13 0.56
N SER A 403 -2.72 3.83 1.58
CA SER A 403 -2.34 3.19 2.86
C SER A 403 -1.48 1.95 2.67
N ALA A 404 -0.76 1.47 3.68
CA ALA A 404 -0.06 0.18 3.59
C ALA A 404 -1.01 -0.97 3.15
N PRO A 405 -0.49 -2.03 2.47
CA PRO A 405 -1.30 -3.19 2.07
C PRO A 405 -1.75 -4.01 3.28
N GLU A 406 -3.05 -4.07 3.50
CA GLU A 406 -3.69 -4.83 4.57
C GLU A 406 -4.19 -6.19 4.05
N GLN A 407 -3.96 -7.27 4.79
CA GLN A 407 -4.42 -8.61 4.43
C GLN A 407 -5.87 -8.84 4.89
N VAL A 408 -6.79 -9.01 3.94
CA VAL A 408 -8.22 -9.22 4.19
C VAL A 408 -8.56 -10.70 4.42
N SER A 409 -7.98 -11.62 3.65
CA SER A 409 -8.22 -13.06 3.78
C SER A 409 -7.42 -13.68 4.93
N ASP A 410 -8.02 -14.58 5.72
CA ASP A 410 -7.32 -15.25 6.84
C ASP A 410 -6.11 -16.06 6.31
N PRO A 411 -4.96 -16.13 7.02
CA PRO A 411 -3.78 -16.91 6.60
C PRO A 411 -3.94 -18.44 6.44
N ALA A 412 -5.18 -18.96 6.54
CA ALA A 412 -5.54 -20.36 6.28
C ALA A 412 -6.44 -20.53 5.03
N GLU A 413 -6.87 -19.41 4.45
CA GLU A 413 -7.68 -19.28 3.25
C GLU A 413 -6.75 -19.14 2.04
N ILE A 414 -7.15 -19.72 0.92
CA ILE A 414 -6.45 -19.68 -0.37
C ILE A 414 -7.45 -19.10 -1.35
N VAL A 415 -7.34 -17.80 -1.60
CA VAL A 415 -8.25 -17.02 -2.43
C VAL A 415 -8.03 -17.37 -3.91
N THR A 416 -9.12 -17.44 -4.67
CA THR A 416 -9.05 -17.84 -6.08
C THR A 416 -8.51 -16.73 -6.96
N GLU A 417 -7.48 -17.01 -7.75
CA GLU A 417 -6.90 -16.06 -8.71
C GLU A 417 -7.67 -16.08 -10.04
N GLU A 418 -8.92 -15.62 -10.01
CA GLU A 418 -9.82 -15.48 -11.17
C GLU A 418 -10.61 -14.15 -11.09
N TYR A 419 -11.03 -13.59 -12.23
CA TYR A 419 -11.74 -12.30 -12.26
C TYR A 419 -13.10 -12.37 -11.55
N ARG A 420 -13.45 -11.31 -10.78
CA ARG A 420 -14.57 -11.29 -9.82
C ARG A 420 -14.51 -12.45 -8.80
N SER A 421 -13.33 -12.83 -8.32
CA SER A 421 -13.21 -13.73 -7.14
C SER A 421 -13.36 -13.01 -5.80
N ALA A 422 -13.32 -11.68 -5.81
CA ALA A 422 -13.72 -10.81 -4.72
C ALA A 422 -14.62 -9.70 -5.28
N ASP A 423 -15.46 -9.14 -4.42
CA ASP A 423 -16.44 -8.09 -4.76
C ASP A 423 -16.72 -7.26 -3.49
N ILE A 424 -16.54 -5.94 -3.56
CA ILE A 424 -16.73 -4.98 -2.47
C ILE A 424 -18.16 -4.40 -2.57
N GLY A 425 -18.90 -4.39 -1.46
CA GLY A 425 -20.26 -3.82 -1.42
C GLY A 425 -20.27 -2.29 -1.39
N ASP A 426 -21.34 -1.69 -1.89
CA ASP A 426 -21.50 -0.23 -2.03
C ASP A 426 -21.13 0.52 -0.74
N GLY A 427 -20.33 1.59 -0.82
CA GLY A 427 -19.83 2.29 0.37
C GLY A 427 -18.60 1.64 1.02
N GLY A 428 -18.13 0.50 0.52
CA GLY A 428 -16.79 -0.03 0.76
C GLY A 428 -16.50 -0.59 2.17
N ASP A 429 -17.50 -0.69 3.04
CA ASP A 429 -17.35 -1.23 4.41
C ASP A 429 -17.37 -2.77 4.45
N HIS A 430 -17.72 -3.45 3.34
CA HIS A 430 -17.97 -4.89 3.30
C HIS A 430 -17.42 -5.55 2.03
N ILE A 431 -17.01 -6.83 2.15
CA ILE A 431 -16.45 -7.59 1.02
C ILE A 431 -16.91 -9.04 1.03
N ALA A 432 -17.17 -9.60 -0.16
CA ALA A 432 -17.40 -11.02 -0.38
C ALA A 432 -16.25 -11.60 -1.23
N TYR A 433 -15.72 -12.78 -0.88
CA TYR A 433 -14.66 -13.41 -1.67
C TYR A 433 -14.68 -14.95 -1.68
N GLN A 434 -14.16 -15.49 -2.77
CA GLN A 434 -14.14 -16.89 -3.16
C GLN A 434 -12.81 -17.55 -2.75
N TYR A 435 -12.87 -18.51 -1.84
CA TYR A 435 -11.69 -19.13 -1.24
C TYR A 435 -11.79 -20.65 -1.14
N THR A 436 -10.65 -21.30 -0.93
CA THR A 436 -10.54 -22.70 -0.48
C THR A 436 -9.70 -22.74 0.80
N THR A 437 -9.74 -23.85 1.55
CA THR A 437 -8.78 -24.04 2.66
C THR A 437 -7.82 -25.17 2.34
N ALA A 438 -6.61 -25.14 2.93
CA ALA A 438 -5.59 -26.19 2.77
C ALA A 438 -5.98 -27.60 3.31
N LYS A 439 -7.26 -27.85 3.60
CA LYS A 439 -7.86 -29.10 4.07
C LYS A 439 -9.15 -29.49 3.35
N ALA A 440 -9.70 -28.62 2.49
CA ALA A 440 -10.90 -28.86 1.69
C ALA A 440 -10.51 -29.00 0.20
N GLU A 441 -11.33 -29.70 -0.59
CA GLU A 441 -11.23 -29.73 -2.06
C GLU A 441 -12.34 -28.90 -2.74
N ASP A 442 -13.27 -28.37 -1.93
CA ASP A 442 -14.45 -27.61 -2.32
C ASP A 442 -14.20 -26.09 -2.15
N THR A 443 -14.88 -25.26 -2.92
CA THR A 443 -14.75 -23.79 -2.91
C THR A 443 -15.89 -23.14 -2.14
N GLU A 444 -15.56 -22.24 -1.21
CA GLU A 444 -16.49 -21.49 -0.37
C GLU A 444 -16.50 -19.99 -0.75
N ILE A 445 -17.59 -19.28 -0.41
CA ILE A 445 -17.63 -17.81 -0.39
C ILE A 445 -17.83 -17.37 1.05
N ILE A 446 -16.95 -16.50 1.53
CA ILE A 446 -17.07 -15.81 2.82
C ILE A 446 -17.42 -14.35 2.59
N TYR A 447 -18.04 -13.75 3.62
CA TYR A 447 -18.36 -12.34 3.72
C TYR A 447 -17.64 -11.78 4.94
N LYS A 448 -17.02 -10.60 4.81
CA LYS A 448 -16.35 -9.90 5.90
C LYS A 448 -16.79 -8.44 5.98
N ASP A 449 -17.02 -8.00 7.22
CA ASP A 449 -17.05 -6.61 7.64
C ASP A 449 -15.61 -6.10 7.67
N LEU A 450 -15.27 -5.26 6.68
CA LEU A 450 -13.96 -4.63 6.58
C LEU A 450 -13.79 -3.57 7.68
N ALA A 451 -14.87 -2.89 8.07
CA ALA A 451 -14.88 -1.97 9.20
C ALA A 451 -14.79 -2.69 10.57
N SER A 452 -14.79 -4.02 10.62
CA SER A 452 -14.47 -4.84 11.80
C SER A 452 -12.99 -5.19 11.94
N ILE A 453 -12.15 -4.79 10.98
CA ILE A 453 -10.71 -5.00 11.04
C ILE A 453 -10.09 -3.97 12.00
N ASP A 454 -9.55 -4.50 13.11
CA ASP A 454 -8.82 -3.81 14.17
C ASP A 454 -7.43 -4.45 14.19
N SER A 455 -6.48 -3.83 13.47
CA SER A 455 -5.19 -4.44 13.11
C SER A 455 -4.14 -4.39 14.23
N ASP A 456 -4.34 -3.59 15.29
CA ASP A 456 -3.46 -3.55 16.46
C ASP A 456 -4.13 -3.93 17.81
N GLY A 457 -5.47 -3.93 17.87
CA GLY A 457 -6.26 -4.43 18.99
C GLY A 457 -6.70 -3.39 20.02
N ASP A 458 -6.79 -2.10 19.67
CA ASP A 458 -7.14 -1.04 20.60
C ASP A 458 -8.66 -0.75 20.75
N GLY A 459 -9.47 -1.24 19.81
CA GLY A 459 -10.92 -1.08 19.78
C GLY A 459 -11.46 0.14 19.00
N ILE A 460 -10.59 0.87 18.30
CA ILE A 460 -10.89 1.62 17.07
C ILE A 460 -10.77 0.62 15.89
N THR A 461 -11.30 0.96 14.72
CA THR A 461 -11.21 0.11 13.54
C THR A 461 -10.54 0.84 12.39
N PHE A 462 -9.84 0.12 11.50
CA PHE A 462 -8.84 0.65 10.56
C PHE A 462 -9.31 1.88 9.74
N TYR A 463 -10.61 2.03 9.51
CA TYR A 463 -11.19 3.11 8.68
C TYR A 463 -11.58 4.37 9.44
N VAL A 464 -11.47 4.35 10.76
CA VAL A 464 -11.62 5.50 11.66
C VAL A 464 -10.40 5.65 12.58
N ASP A 465 -9.30 4.97 12.24
CA ASP A 465 -8.06 4.94 12.99
C ASP A 465 -6.96 5.74 12.27
N ASN A 466 -6.39 6.74 12.94
CA ASN A 466 -5.25 7.51 12.45
C ASN A 466 -3.87 6.89 12.78
N CYS A 467 -3.81 5.75 13.49
CA CYS A 467 -2.62 4.92 13.64
C CYS A 467 -2.90 3.40 13.53
N PRO A 468 -3.34 2.85 12.38
CA PRO A 468 -3.83 1.46 12.24
C PRO A 468 -2.88 0.28 12.54
N ASN A 469 -1.71 0.55 13.13
CA ASN A 469 -0.69 -0.41 13.51
C ASN A 469 -0.07 -0.09 14.90
N ALA A 470 -0.60 0.89 15.66
CA ALA A 470 0.02 1.48 16.84
C ALA A 470 -0.96 2.00 17.92
N ALA A 471 -1.89 1.14 18.34
CA ALA A 471 -2.84 1.21 19.45
C ALA A 471 -2.92 2.53 20.24
N ASN A 472 -3.84 3.42 19.84
CA ASN A 472 -3.84 4.83 20.24
C ASN A 472 -5.19 5.38 20.79
N SER A 473 -6.20 4.53 21.00
CA SER A 473 -7.68 4.64 21.25
C SER A 473 -8.34 5.91 21.79
N ALA A 474 -7.56 6.91 22.19
CA ALA A 474 -7.98 8.31 22.28
C ALA A 474 -8.09 9.00 20.91
N GLN A 475 -7.48 8.46 19.83
CA GLN A 475 -7.41 9.08 18.49
C GLN A 475 -6.92 10.53 18.56
N THR A 476 -5.72 10.71 19.13
CA THR A 476 -5.10 12.04 19.26
C THR A 476 -4.31 12.34 17.99
N ASN A 477 -4.50 13.55 17.48
CA ASN A 477 -3.76 14.19 16.40
C ASN A 477 -3.68 15.66 16.81
N SER A 478 -2.47 16.16 17.03
CA SER A 478 -2.22 17.42 17.75
C SER A 478 -1.99 18.64 16.84
N ASP A 479 -1.65 18.41 15.58
CA ASP A 479 -1.31 19.40 14.56
C ASP A 479 -2.38 19.54 13.45
N GLY A 480 -2.94 18.42 12.98
CA GLY A 480 -3.96 18.33 11.94
C GLY A 480 -3.63 17.43 10.74
N ASP A 481 -2.55 16.64 10.79
CA ASP A 481 -2.05 15.78 9.70
C ASP A 481 -2.90 14.48 9.50
N ILE A 482 -2.46 13.49 8.70
CA ILE A 482 -3.17 12.22 8.46
C ILE A 482 -2.86 11.10 9.47
N TYR A 483 -1.79 11.22 10.25
CA TYR A 483 -1.36 10.28 11.29
C TYR A 483 -1.91 10.69 12.67
N GLY A 484 -1.47 10.03 13.74
CA GLY A 484 -1.82 10.40 15.11
C GLY A 484 -0.59 10.38 16.02
N ASP A 485 -0.70 11.07 17.16
CA ASP A 485 0.37 11.30 18.16
C ASP A 485 1.11 10.02 18.66
N ALA A 486 0.62 8.82 18.30
CA ALA A 486 1.17 7.52 18.68
C ALA A 486 1.96 6.79 17.57
N CYS A 487 1.86 7.26 16.32
CA CYS A 487 2.55 6.69 15.15
C CYS A 487 3.26 7.75 14.28
N ASP A 488 2.97 9.03 14.53
CA ASP A 488 3.62 10.18 13.90
C ASP A 488 5.02 10.43 14.50
N ASN A 489 6.02 10.62 13.63
CA ASN A 489 7.39 10.98 14.00
C ASN A 489 7.62 12.50 14.24
N CYS A 490 6.63 13.35 13.94
CA CYS A 490 6.59 14.76 14.32
C CYS A 490 5.22 15.25 14.88
N PRO A 491 4.77 14.79 16.07
CA PRO A 491 3.44 15.07 16.68
C PRO A 491 2.98 16.52 16.94
N ASN A 492 3.61 17.53 16.33
CA ASN A 492 3.25 18.94 16.44
C ASN A 492 3.42 19.73 15.11
N ASP A 493 3.91 19.12 14.01
CA ASP A 493 4.49 19.85 12.86
C ASP A 493 4.22 19.23 11.45
N ASP A 494 2.96 18.87 11.13
CA ASP A 494 2.34 18.65 9.79
C ASP A 494 3.28 18.08 8.71
N ASN A 495 3.59 16.78 8.80
CA ASN A 495 4.48 16.07 7.88
C ASN A 495 3.88 14.76 7.30
N PRO A 496 2.86 14.82 6.42
CA PRO A 496 2.21 13.63 5.84
C PRO A 496 3.08 12.71 4.98
N SER A 497 4.37 13.00 4.79
CA SER A 497 5.36 12.10 4.17
C SER A 497 6.03 11.16 5.17
N GLN A 498 6.05 11.50 6.46
CA GLN A 498 6.80 10.79 7.53
C GLN A 498 8.25 10.51 7.13
N GLU A 499 8.89 11.47 6.45
CA GLU A 499 10.31 11.39 6.10
C GLU A 499 11.17 11.47 7.38
N ASP A 500 12.13 10.55 7.47
CA ASP A 500 13.10 10.33 8.55
C ASP A 500 14.37 9.80 7.85
N GLN A 501 15.32 10.69 7.61
CA GLN A 501 16.42 10.48 6.67
C GLN A 501 17.59 9.66 7.25
N ASP A 502 17.84 9.74 8.55
CA ASP A 502 18.92 9.01 9.23
C ASP A 502 18.44 7.83 10.11
N SER A 503 17.12 7.72 10.33
CA SER A 503 16.44 6.65 11.07
C SER A 503 16.66 6.68 12.60
N ASP A 504 16.76 7.88 13.21
CA ASP A 504 16.72 8.04 14.67
C ASP A 504 15.29 7.92 15.27
N GLY A 505 14.25 8.20 14.47
CA GLY A 505 12.84 8.16 14.85
C GLY A 505 12.16 9.52 15.06
N ILE A 506 12.84 10.63 14.77
CA ILE A 506 12.31 11.99 14.68
C ILE A 506 12.24 12.36 13.18
N GLY A 507 11.13 12.95 12.73
CA GLY A 507 10.99 13.28 11.30
C GLY A 507 11.74 14.53 10.84
N ASP A 508 12.15 14.55 9.56
CA ASP A 508 12.84 15.67 8.88
C ASP A 508 12.15 17.04 9.02
N ALA A 509 10.87 17.07 9.42
CA ALA A 509 10.06 18.28 9.60
C ALA A 509 10.24 18.96 10.98
N CYS A 510 10.54 18.18 12.02
CA CYS A 510 10.66 18.65 13.40
C CYS A 510 12.04 18.40 14.01
N ASP A 511 12.87 17.55 13.38
CA ASP A 511 14.25 17.35 13.77
C ASP A 511 15.13 18.58 13.48
N ILE A 512 16.16 18.75 14.31
CA ILE A 512 17.15 19.83 14.23
C ILE A 512 18.37 19.39 13.40
N CYS A 513 18.62 18.08 13.27
CA CYS A 513 19.84 17.49 12.72
C CYS A 513 19.60 16.39 11.65
N PRO A 514 18.82 16.59 10.55
CA PRO A 514 18.25 15.48 9.74
C PRO A 514 19.22 14.73 8.81
N GLU A 515 20.52 14.73 9.13
CA GLU A 515 21.57 13.94 8.50
C GLU A 515 22.50 13.27 9.58
N ASP A 516 22.14 13.32 10.87
CA ASP A 516 22.95 12.91 12.03
C ASP A 516 22.12 12.32 13.20
N PRO A 517 21.99 10.98 13.32
CA PRO A 517 21.10 10.30 14.27
C PRO A 517 21.62 10.26 15.72
N LEU A 518 22.62 11.09 16.03
CA LEU A 518 23.07 11.37 17.39
C LEU A 518 22.50 12.71 17.91
N ASN A 519 22.03 13.57 17.00
CA ASN A 519 21.33 14.81 17.31
C ASN A 519 22.18 15.82 18.15
N ASP A 520 21.54 16.83 18.74
CA ASP A 520 22.15 17.78 19.70
C ASP A 520 22.13 17.16 21.13
N GLU A 521 23.02 16.19 21.41
CA GLU A 521 22.99 15.36 22.64
C GLU A 521 23.07 16.21 23.94
N ASP A 522 23.81 17.32 23.94
CA ASP A 522 24.00 18.16 25.13
C ASP A 522 23.16 19.44 25.18
N SER A 523 22.48 19.79 24.07
CA SER A 523 21.66 21.00 23.89
C SER A 523 22.44 22.33 23.85
N ASP A 524 23.56 22.38 23.12
CA ASP A 524 24.36 23.59 22.85
C ASP A 524 23.83 24.38 21.63
N GLY A 525 23.21 23.68 20.67
CA GLY A 525 22.73 24.21 19.39
C GLY A 525 23.49 23.75 18.14
N TYR A 526 24.41 22.80 18.27
CA TYR A 526 25.13 22.11 17.19
C TYR A 526 24.81 20.60 17.20
N CYS A 527 24.85 19.96 16.02
CA CYS A 527 24.67 18.52 15.89
C CYS A 527 25.98 17.78 16.18
N ALA A 528 25.94 16.62 16.82
CA ALA A 528 27.12 15.86 17.26
C ALA A 528 28.17 15.59 16.16
N GLY A 529 27.79 15.52 14.89
CA GLY A 529 28.68 15.36 13.74
C GLY A 529 29.42 16.63 13.28
N GLU A 530 28.99 17.83 13.69
CA GLU A 530 29.61 19.14 13.38
C GLU A 530 30.07 19.90 14.65
N ASP A 531 29.80 19.37 15.84
CA ASP A 531 30.24 19.86 17.15
C ASP A 531 31.66 19.38 17.51
N ASN A 532 32.49 20.25 18.10
CA ASN A 532 33.82 19.90 18.61
C ASN A 532 33.87 19.45 20.09
N CYS A 533 32.75 19.47 20.83
CA CYS A 533 32.56 18.77 22.10
C CYS A 533 31.15 18.12 22.25
N PRO A 534 30.81 17.06 21.47
CA PRO A 534 29.45 16.47 21.35
C PRO A 534 28.69 16.00 22.61
N VAL A 535 29.21 16.24 23.82
CA VAL A 535 28.63 15.85 25.12
C VAL A 535 28.86 16.89 26.24
N ASP A 536 29.46 18.05 25.96
CA ASP A 536 30.06 18.98 26.95
C ASP A 536 29.77 20.48 26.70
N ASN A 537 28.53 20.80 26.34
CA ASN A 537 27.84 22.09 26.19
C ASN A 537 28.72 23.34 26.06
N ASN A 538 29.12 23.63 24.81
CA ASN A 538 30.06 24.68 24.45
C ASN A 538 29.56 25.65 23.34
N PRO A 539 28.43 26.40 23.49
CA PRO A 539 27.81 27.25 22.43
C PRO A 539 28.64 28.38 21.79
N GLY A 540 29.92 28.50 22.13
CA GLY A 540 30.90 29.33 21.44
C GLY A 540 31.74 28.57 20.40
N GLN A 541 31.75 27.22 20.43
CA GLN A 541 32.57 26.32 19.62
C GLN A 541 34.04 26.76 19.59
N GLU A 542 34.56 27.17 20.75
CA GLU A 542 35.88 27.76 20.90
C GLU A 542 36.95 26.66 20.96
N ASP A 543 37.84 26.66 19.96
CA ASP A 543 39.03 25.83 19.80
C ASP A 543 40.22 26.81 19.63
N ASN A 544 41.23 26.72 20.51
CA ASN A 544 42.31 27.70 20.61
C ASN A 544 43.48 27.45 19.64
N ASP A 545 43.82 26.19 19.40
CA ASP A 545 45.05 25.79 18.68
C ASP A 545 44.78 25.13 17.31
N SER A 546 43.51 24.82 17.03
CA SER A 546 42.98 24.25 15.79
C SER A 546 43.27 22.77 15.56
N ASP A 547 43.15 21.95 16.61
CA ASP A 547 43.27 20.49 16.53
C ASP A 547 41.96 19.77 16.13
N GLY A 548 40.80 20.35 16.45
CA GLY A 548 39.46 19.80 16.16
C GLY A 548 38.62 19.42 17.38
N ILE A 549 39.15 19.57 18.60
CA ILE A 549 38.46 19.37 19.88
C ILE A 549 38.18 20.75 20.51
N GLY A 550 37.04 20.93 21.17
CA GLY A 550 36.69 22.19 21.81
C GLY A 550 37.37 22.39 23.16
N ASN A 551 37.71 23.64 23.51
CA ASN A 551 38.37 24.06 24.76
C ASN A 551 37.66 23.62 26.07
N VAL A 552 36.46 23.02 26.00
CA VAL A 552 35.67 22.56 27.16
C VAL A 552 35.91 21.08 27.46
N CYS A 553 36.11 20.27 26.41
CA CYS A 553 36.36 18.82 26.50
C CYS A 553 37.82 18.43 26.20
N ASP A 554 38.62 19.36 25.65
CA ASP A 554 40.05 19.20 25.38
C ASP A 554 40.90 19.14 26.67
N ASN A 555 41.79 18.15 26.77
CA ASN A 555 42.73 17.97 27.87
C ASN A 555 44.06 18.75 27.72
N CYS A 556 44.29 19.44 26.59
CA CYS A 556 45.39 20.39 26.36
C CYS A 556 44.99 21.70 25.60
N PRO A 557 44.09 22.59 26.12
CA PRO A 557 43.51 23.77 25.43
C PRO A 557 44.41 24.93 24.94
N ASP A 558 45.69 24.69 24.71
CA ASP A 558 46.68 25.61 24.14
C ASP A 558 47.73 24.88 23.23
N ASP A 559 47.73 23.53 23.11
CA ASP A 559 48.85 22.71 22.60
C ASP A 559 48.48 21.44 21.75
N SER A 560 47.41 21.49 20.94
CA SER A 560 47.04 20.66 19.78
C SER A 560 47.38 19.16 19.79
N ASN A 561 46.39 18.32 20.14
CA ASN A 561 46.53 16.88 20.34
C ASN A 561 45.26 16.07 19.96
N PRO A 562 44.89 15.92 18.66
CA PRO A 562 43.58 15.40 18.23
C PRO A 562 43.26 13.94 18.60
N GLU A 563 44.22 13.23 19.17
CA GLU A 563 44.05 11.86 19.68
C GLU A 563 43.68 11.84 21.18
N GLN A 564 43.68 13.01 21.85
CA GLN A 564 43.30 13.25 23.26
C GLN A 564 43.88 12.21 24.24
N LEU A 565 45.14 11.87 24.01
CA LEU A 565 45.86 10.87 24.80
C LEU A 565 46.17 11.40 26.21
N ASP A 566 45.89 10.56 27.19
CA ASP A 566 46.14 10.72 28.63
C ASP A 566 46.65 9.35 29.12
N ALA A 567 47.97 9.21 29.25
CA ALA A 567 48.63 7.92 29.45
C ALA A 567 48.72 7.45 30.91
N ASP A 568 48.36 8.28 31.89
CA ASP A 568 48.31 7.91 33.32
C ASP A 568 46.93 8.09 33.97
N GLY A 569 46.02 8.86 33.36
CA GLY A 569 44.64 9.05 33.78
C GLY A 569 44.41 10.24 34.72
N ASP A 570 45.30 11.22 34.70
CA ASP A 570 45.25 12.47 35.49
C ASP A 570 44.25 13.52 34.93
N ALA A 571 43.88 13.39 33.65
CA ALA A 571 43.09 14.34 32.85
C ALA A 571 43.83 15.61 32.36
N ILE A 572 45.17 15.55 32.28
CA ILE A 572 46.00 16.43 31.45
C ILE A 572 46.57 15.58 30.30
N GLY A 573 46.59 16.09 29.07
CA GLY A 573 47.04 15.31 27.92
C GLY A 573 48.57 15.18 27.78
N ASP A 574 49.02 14.07 27.19
CA ASP A 574 50.42 13.67 26.92
C ASP A 574 51.32 14.77 26.27
N VAL A 575 50.70 15.79 25.67
CA VAL A 575 51.36 16.86 24.91
C VAL A 575 51.63 18.11 25.76
N CYS A 576 50.82 18.37 26.78
CA CYS A 576 50.93 19.55 27.66
C CYS A 576 51.29 19.20 29.12
N ASP A 577 51.22 17.93 29.50
CA ASP A 577 51.55 17.45 30.84
C ASP A 577 53.04 17.64 31.22
N GLU A 578 53.28 18.19 32.41
CA GLU A 578 54.64 18.41 32.95
C GLU A 578 55.24 17.14 33.61
N CYS A 579 54.49 16.06 33.85
CA CYS A 579 55.00 14.80 34.41
C CYS A 579 54.09 13.55 34.26
N THR A 580 54.12 12.90 33.10
CA THR A 580 53.34 11.68 32.82
C THR A 580 53.94 10.50 33.58
N ASP A 581 53.22 9.98 34.58
CA ASP A 581 53.69 9.06 35.62
C ASP A 581 52.68 7.90 35.78
N THR A 582 52.79 6.89 34.89
CA THR A 582 51.76 5.83 34.72
C THR A 582 51.58 4.90 35.93
N ASP A 583 52.49 4.91 36.91
CA ASP A 583 52.34 4.11 38.13
C ASP A 583 52.33 4.90 39.46
N GLY A 584 52.65 6.19 39.42
CA GLY A 584 52.47 7.16 40.50
C GLY A 584 53.63 7.25 41.49
N ASP A 585 54.86 6.92 41.09
CA ASP A 585 56.04 6.95 41.96
C ASP A 585 56.65 8.35 42.15
N GLY A 586 56.34 9.29 41.26
CA GLY A 586 56.85 10.66 41.22
C GLY A 586 57.95 10.92 40.18
N TYR A 587 58.21 9.98 39.28
CA TYR A 587 59.15 10.09 38.15
C TYR A 587 58.40 9.89 36.83
N GLY A 588 58.79 10.65 35.80
CA GLY A 588 58.04 10.72 34.54
C GLY A 588 58.54 9.73 33.49
N ASN A 589 57.60 9.08 32.81
CA ASN A 589 57.87 8.12 31.75
C ASN A 589 58.83 8.68 30.65
N PRO A 590 59.80 7.88 30.17
CA PRO A 590 60.72 8.27 29.12
C PRO A 590 60.06 8.24 27.73
N GLY A 591 60.05 9.39 27.04
CA GLY A 591 59.60 9.50 25.65
C GLY A 591 58.67 10.69 25.43
N TYR A 592 57.88 11.04 26.44
CA TYR A 592 57.05 12.24 26.45
C TYR A 592 57.92 13.49 26.39
N ALA A 593 57.52 14.45 25.55
CA ALA A 593 58.33 15.62 25.23
C ALA A 593 58.10 16.80 26.19
N ALA A 594 56.96 16.80 26.89
CA ALA A 594 56.57 17.81 27.85
C ALA A 594 57.12 17.55 29.27
N ASN A 595 57.35 16.28 29.63
CA ASN A 595 57.92 15.85 30.92
C ASN A 595 59.09 16.72 31.42
N THR A 596 58.84 17.46 32.50
CA THR A 596 59.80 18.34 33.19
C THR A 596 60.33 17.72 34.49
N CYS A 597 59.62 16.73 35.03
CA CYS A 597 60.04 15.96 36.19
C CYS A 597 61.23 15.02 35.86
N PRO A 598 61.87 14.39 36.86
CA PRO A 598 62.98 13.48 36.61
C PRO A 598 62.47 12.24 35.86
N VAL A 599 63.22 11.78 34.86
CA VAL A 599 62.87 10.60 34.06
C VAL A 599 62.95 9.33 34.90
N ASP A 600 61.91 8.51 34.80
CA ASP A 600 61.81 7.18 35.42
C ASP A 600 62.66 6.13 34.69
N ASN A 601 63.25 5.21 35.46
CA ASN A 601 63.96 4.04 34.96
C ASN A 601 63.12 2.73 34.94
N CYS A 602 61.86 2.72 35.40
CA CYS A 602 60.92 1.59 35.34
C CYS A 602 59.43 1.97 35.08
N PRO A 603 59.05 2.42 33.86
CA PRO A 603 57.80 3.15 33.50
C PRO A 603 56.45 2.42 33.60
N GLY A 604 56.26 1.62 34.64
CA GLY A 604 55.11 0.76 34.90
C GLY A 604 55.37 -0.23 36.03
N SER A 605 56.23 0.11 36.99
CA SER A 605 56.69 -0.77 38.09
C SER A 605 57.13 -0.03 39.38
N TYR A 606 56.47 1.08 39.73
CA TYR A 606 56.48 1.83 41.01
C TYR A 606 57.69 1.60 41.91
N ASN A 607 58.72 2.42 41.73
CA ASN A 607 60.02 2.24 42.35
C ASN A 607 60.63 3.56 42.85
N PRO A 608 59.99 4.31 43.78
CA PRO A 608 60.30 5.72 44.11
C PRO A 608 61.65 5.98 44.80
N ASP A 609 62.46 4.94 45.03
CA ASP A 609 63.88 5.06 45.42
C ASP A 609 64.82 5.10 44.20
N GLN A 610 64.32 4.76 43.00
CA GLN A 610 64.97 4.77 41.67
C GLN A 610 66.36 4.11 41.68
N THR A 611 66.43 2.92 42.26
CA THR A 611 67.67 2.14 42.34
C THR A 611 68.03 1.58 40.96
N ASP A 612 69.29 1.78 40.57
CA ASP A 612 69.97 1.24 39.39
C ASP A 612 71.33 0.74 39.92
N SER A 613 71.38 -0.55 40.26
CA SER A 613 72.50 -1.18 40.98
C SER A 613 73.65 -1.60 40.07
N ASN A 614 73.35 -1.93 38.80
CA ASN A 614 74.35 -2.27 37.78
C ASN A 614 74.91 -1.03 37.05
N GLY A 615 74.16 0.08 37.01
CA GLY A 615 74.50 1.33 36.32
C GLY A 615 74.17 1.33 34.82
N ASN A 616 73.20 0.51 34.38
CA ASN A 616 72.85 0.35 32.97
C ASN A 616 71.81 1.38 32.47
N GLY A 617 71.05 2.00 33.38
CA GLY A 617 70.02 3.00 33.10
C GLY A 617 68.56 2.48 33.11
N VAL A 618 68.35 1.21 33.41
CA VAL A 618 67.07 0.58 33.80
C VAL A 618 67.08 0.40 35.32
N GLY A 619 65.92 0.38 35.98
CA GLY A 619 65.85 0.21 37.43
C GLY A 619 65.74 -1.25 37.89
N ASP A 620 66.24 -1.53 39.10
CA ASP A 620 66.21 -2.85 39.75
C ASP A 620 64.78 -3.44 39.92
N ALA A 621 63.74 -2.64 39.70
CA ALA A 621 62.33 -3.03 39.78
C ALA A 621 61.75 -3.62 38.49
N CYS A 622 62.42 -3.42 37.34
CA CYS A 622 62.00 -3.87 36.02
C CYS A 622 63.15 -4.49 35.18
N ASP A 623 64.40 -4.28 35.59
CA ASP A 623 65.56 -4.98 35.06
C ASP A 623 65.50 -6.47 35.45
N PHE A 624 64.99 -7.29 34.54
CA PHE A 624 64.79 -8.71 34.75
C PHE A 624 65.64 -9.55 33.79
N CYS A 625 66.67 -10.20 34.31
CA CYS A 625 67.39 -11.24 33.60
C CYS A 625 66.44 -12.34 33.12
N GLY A 626 66.41 -12.60 31.82
CA GLY A 626 65.50 -13.54 31.20
C GLY A 626 64.19 -12.95 30.68
N ASN A 627 63.94 -11.64 30.86
CA ASN A 627 62.98 -10.87 30.07
C ASN A 627 63.66 -10.55 28.73
N VAL A 628 63.54 -11.47 27.77
CA VAL A 628 64.28 -11.44 26.49
C VAL A 628 63.45 -10.78 25.40
N ASN A 629 62.13 -10.79 25.53
CA ASN A 629 61.19 -10.14 24.62
C ASN A 629 60.79 -8.71 25.02
N GLY A 630 60.95 -8.33 26.30
CA GLY A 630 60.52 -7.03 26.82
C GLY A 630 59.01 -6.98 27.11
N ASP A 631 58.46 -8.04 27.72
CA ASP A 631 57.05 -8.10 28.20
C ASP A 631 56.90 -8.12 29.72
N ASP A 632 58.00 -7.83 30.43
CA ASP A 632 58.15 -7.71 31.89
C ASP A 632 57.78 -8.97 32.68
N ALA A 633 57.73 -10.12 32.00
CA ALA A 633 57.42 -11.42 32.61
C ALA A 633 58.35 -12.52 32.09
N VAL A 634 59.43 -12.84 32.82
CA VAL A 634 60.34 -13.97 32.52
C VAL A 634 59.58 -15.30 32.34
N ASN A 635 59.30 -15.69 31.09
CA ASN A 635 58.39 -16.78 30.77
C ASN A 635 58.89 -17.67 29.60
N VAL A 636 57.97 -18.39 28.96
CA VAL A 636 58.30 -19.39 27.93
C VAL A 636 58.55 -18.73 26.57
N SER A 637 58.00 -17.54 26.31
CA SER A 637 58.34 -16.72 25.14
C SER A 637 59.84 -16.44 25.06
N ASP A 638 60.47 -16.14 26.19
CA ASP A 638 61.89 -15.75 26.29
C ASP A 638 62.84 -16.89 25.92
N ALA A 639 62.60 -18.06 26.50
CA ALA A 639 63.31 -19.28 26.13
C ALA A 639 63.15 -19.59 24.63
N VAL A 640 61.96 -19.34 24.06
CA VAL A 640 61.69 -19.48 22.62
C VAL A 640 62.40 -18.38 21.81
N GLN A 641 62.51 -17.15 22.30
CA GLN A 641 63.22 -16.06 21.63
C GLN A 641 64.73 -16.31 21.58
N ILE A 642 65.35 -16.76 22.68
CA ILE A 642 66.75 -17.22 22.68
C ILE A 642 66.94 -18.37 21.66
N ILE A 643 66.04 -19.36 21.63
CA ILE A 643 66.12 -20.46 20.64
C ILE A 643 66.03 -19.94 19.20
N ASN A 644 65.13 -19.00 18.92
CA ASN A 644 64.95 -18.40 17.60
C ASN A 644 66.18 -17.57 17.18
N TYR A 645 66.75 -16.78 18.09
CA TYR A 645 68.00 -16.06 17.89
C TYR A 645 69.15 -17.03 17.54
N VAL A 646 69.41 -18.00 18.43
CA VAL A 646 70.58 -18.91 18.36
C VAL A 646 70.54 -19.86 17.15
N PHE A 647 69.35 -20.37 16.76
CA PHE A 647 69.24 -21.39 15.71
C PHE A 647 68.67 -20.91 14.38
N ILE A 648 67.88 -19.84 14.37
CA ILE A 648 67.11 -19.40 13.19
C ILE A 648 67.56 -18.00 12.72
N GLY A 649 68.27 -17.25 13.57
CA GLY A 649 68.68 -15.87 13.27
C GLY A 649 67.55 -14.87 13.47
N GLY A 650 66.69 -15.12 14.46
CA GLY A 650 65.68 -14.16 14.92
C GLY A 650 66.29 -12.91 15.58
N GLN A 651 65.42 -12.05 16.10
CA GLN A 651 65.82 -10.86 16.88
C GLN A 651 66.69 -11.27 18.07
N ALA A 652 67.77 -10.53 18.31
CA ALA A 652 68.62 -10.72 19.48
C ALA A 652 67.89 -10.25 20.76
N PRO A 653 68.27 -10.75 21.94
CA PRO A 653 67.87 -10.14 23.22
C PRO A 653 68.22 -8.64 23.22
N SER A 654 67.38 -7.84 23.86
CA SER A 654 67.55 -6.39 24.00
C SER A 654 67.11 -5.95 25.40
N PRO A 655 68.04 -5.71 26.35
CA PRO A 655 69.50 -5.76 26.21
C PRO A 655 70.02 -7.18 25.88
N TYR A 656 71.23 -7.28 25.33
CA TYR A 656 71.82 -8.57 24.95
C TYR A 656 72.04 -9.46 26.19
N GLU A 657 72.38 -8.78 27.28
CA GLU A 657 72.68 -9.26 28.63
C GLU A 657 71.49 -9.99 29.26
N ALA A 658 70.24 -9.53 29.07
CA ALA A 658 69.03 -10.22 29.52
C ALA A 658 68.87 -11.64 28.92
N GLY A 659 69.58 -11.95 27.82
CA GLY A 659 69.65 -13.29 27.24
C GLY A 659 70.70 -14.23 27.85
N ASP A 660 71.67 -13.73 28.62
CA ASP A 660 72.74 -14.52 29.27
C ASP A 660 72.31 -14.93 30.68
N THR A 661 71.15 -15.57 30.78
CA THR A 661 70.52 -15.92 32.07
C THR A 661 71.35 -16.87 32.95
N ASN A 662 72.46 -17.42 32.45
CA ASN A 662 73.40 -18.22 33.23
C ASN A 662 74.75 -17.52 33.54
N CYS A 663 74.94 -16.27 33.10
CA CYS A 663 76.12 -15.43 33.35
C CYS A 663 77.44 -16.06 32.86
N ASP A 664 77.44 -16.72 31.70
CA ASP A 664 78.68 -17.27 31.10
C ASP A 664 79.34 -16.32 30.08
N THR A 665 78.75 -15.14 29.88
CA THR A 665 79.07 -14.09 28.91
C THR A 665 78.72 -14.45 27.45
N THR A 666 77.94 -15.51 27.21
CA THR A 666 77.55 -15.94 25.86
C THR A 666 76.12 -16.49 25.73
N VAL A 667 75.16 -15.62 25.35
CA VAL A 667 73.77 -16.00 25.01
C VAL A 667 73.75 -17.21 24.06
N ASN A 668 73.33 -18.37 24.57
CA ASN A 668 73.28 -19.61 23.81
C ASN A 668 72.10 -20.52 24.25
N ILE A 669 72.17 -21.82 23.92
CA ILE A 669 71.10 -22.78 24.25
C ILE A 669 71.09 -23.20 25.73
N SER A 670 72.15 -22.95 26.50
CA SER A 670 72.11 -23.13 27.96
C SER A 670 71.13 -22.17 28.63
N ASP A 671 70.99 -20.96 28.12
CA ASP A 671 70.17 -19.88 28.71
C ASP A 671 68.68 -20.14 28.55
N ALA A 672 68.25 -20.49 27.34
CA ALA A 672 66.88 -20.97 27.12
C ALA A 672 66.54 -22.19 28.01
N VAL A 673 67.53 -23.06 28.27
CA VAL A 673 67.37 -24.19 29.21
C VAL A 673 67.37 -23.72 30.67
N TRP A 674 68.05 -22.63 31.02
CA TRP A 674 68.04 -22.04 32.36
C TRP A 674 66.64 -21.47 32.69
N ILE A 675 66.10 -20.62 31.80
CA ILE A 675 64.73 -20.08 31.89
C ILE A 675 63.70 -21.21 32.05
N ILE A 676 63.78 -22.26 31.22
CA ILE A 676 62.88 -23.43 31.32
C ILE A 676 63.01 -24.16 32.67
N ASN A 677 64.21 -24.27 33.25
CA ASN A 677 64.40 -24.89 34.56
C ASN A 677 63.91 -24.00 35.71
N PHE A 678 64.10 -22.68 35.61
CA PHE A 678 63.55 -21.70 36.56
C PHE A 678 62.01 -21.84 36.63
N ILE A 679 61.32 -21.66 35.51
CA ILE A 679 59.85 -21.68 35.40
C ILE A 679 59.24 -23.03 35.84
N PHE A 680 59.73 -24.16 35.30
CA PHE A 680 59.04 -25.44 35.45
C PHE A 680 59.57 -26.35 36.57
N VAL A 681 60.77 -26.07 37.11
CA VAL A 681 61.44 -26.96 38.07
C VAL A 681 61.76 -26.25 39.39
N GLY A 682 61.61 -24.92 39.46
CA GLY A 682 62.08 -24.14 40.61
C GLY A 682 63.60 -24.18 40.71
N GLY A 683 64.27 -23.95 39.58
CA GLY A 683 65.71 -23.80 39.50
C GLY A 683 66.21 -22.57 40.28
N ASN A 684 67.52 -22.29 40.16
CA ASN A 684 68.02 -20.96 40.51
C ASN A 684 67.27 -19.92 39.67
N VAL A 685 67.20 -18.69 40.17
CA VAL A 685 66.88 -17.52 39.35
C VAL A 685 67.82 -17.44 38.11
N PRO A 686 67.40 -16.76 37.04
CA PRO A 686 68.33 -16.09 36.13
C PRO A 686 69.34 -15.21 36.90
N CYS A 687 70.33 -14.64 36.22
CA CYS A 687 71.39 -13.85 36.85
C CYS A 687 70.87 -12.85 37.91
N ASP A 688 71.63 -12.78 38.99
CA ASP A 688 71.46 -12.00 40.23
C ASP A 688 72.90 -11.52 40.50
N ILE A 689 73.20 -10.28 40.11
CA ILE A 689 74.59 -9.83 39.92
C ILE A 689 75.19 -9.28 41.22
N ASP A 690 74.35 -8.68 42.06
CA ASP A 690 74.69 -8.11 43.36
C ASP A 690 74.65 -9.18 44.50
N GLY A 691 73.69 -10.11 44.45
CA GLY A 691 73.50 -11.18 45.43
C GLY A 691 72.37 -10.99 46.45
N ASP A 692 71.44 -10.04 46.26
CA ASP A 692 70.29 -9.83 47.17
C ASP A 692 69.14 -10.85 46.98
N GLY A 693 69.00 -11.42 45.78
CA GLY A 693 67.98 -12.40 45.39
C GLY A 693 66.95 -11.93 44.35
N ILE A 694 67.07 -10.71 43.82
CA ILE A 694 66.37 -10.22 42.61
C ILE A 694 67.19 -10.63 41.37
N PRO A 695 66.55 -10.96 40.22
CA PRO A 695 67.27 -11.35 39.02
C PRO A 695 67.61 -10.15 38.09
N ASP A 696 68.64 -9.35 38.41
CA ASP A 696 69.04 -8.09 37.74
C ASP A 696 70.27 -8.19 36.79
N CYS A 697 70.29 -7.45 35.67
CA CYS A 697 71.22 -7.63 34.53
C CYS A 697 72.08 -6.39 34.14
#